data_AF-A0A934TGU0-F1
#
_entry.id   AF-A0A934TGU0-F1
#
_cell.length_a   1.000
_cell.length_b   1.000
_cell.length_c   1.000
_cell.angle_alpha   90.00
_cell.angle_beta   90.00
_cell.angle_gamma   90.00
#
_symmetry.space_group_name_H-M   'P 1'
#
loop_
_entity.id
_entity.type
_entity.pdbx_description
1 polymer ?
#
loop_
_entity_poly.entity_id
_entity_poly.type
_entity_poly.pdbx_seq_one_letter_code
_entity_poly.pdbx_strand_id
1 'polypeptide(L)'
;MKKKTSKQSSRFLIICALPFAIMALTVMISCAASHSVREIRASRDPNAGNIIVPVKIKVKETKDDALIKDLFMQSKRSSIELPIVDKDGKKSAAVISEQVTYVNPEIISSNTGEDKVTNLNEVQHLNEVVVTAKSRFTPEQNGRVNVDFVIRVPKELLSPNFRVTLAPKLLHNDSIVPLKEVVIKGQTFSDKQKQAYADYDAYVKSIVDESKYDSVFVDHKGVMDDIAFQQSFYYQQYHKEWSRQTDFEEWKSTKDDVEAMQTAKQTARDKKIYYENVRKAREKAMKEVAKGKDTTGFFARYMKNVPKPGDLKKGKQIVEQKNDYRLDFYKEYSNRAKEQVMRDWATGKDTVGAYARYMKGFDKNMKTLVLDGEDMNHVPERFRDIYREGRKMKQIKNQALTDQDSIEIAQSRYMFEQIALNEMKKERQEEKRKELIVFPYETNVRLDSVIQTDQQFVYYYKQDYPVSPGMKRLRLTMSTTIDAIDRSQFIQPQSDTLSYFISSLSQLVDSSLIVKTTTVHRDVYNSMTVYPKFATGKSTFNINYKDNKAEIDKVVNTYRTFTGEGKLFMDSVVIRVTTALDGSYDKNIELSMKRAEALKNYFTRVLSDDEYEMNMILKTRFSGEDWNTMAKLIVKRTDMPNKAEILDMLTQAVNPDQCESELKKAYPEDFKIIRDSIYPLLNKAELTFNMTRPDMADEITVNKEVRPDYAKALKLLQDREYWKALDILSNYPDYNTALCLVCMGYNAKALELLDKLKETSNTEYLRAILAIRANDENKAIQHLLRSCELDPTKAYRAPLDPEISQLVSKYGLHDQLNSSEASYDLGLPDDENIQ
;
A
#
# COMPACT_ATOMS: atom_id res chain seq x y z
N MET A 1 -74.36 10.24 48.64
CA MET A 1 -74.79 11.66 48.56
C MET A 1 -75.17 11.96 47.11
N LYS A 2 -76.37 12.54 46.90
CA LYS A 2 -76.94 13.33 45.77
C LYS A 2 -76.29 13.14 44.37
N LYS A 3 -76.98 12.88 43.26
CA LYS A 3 -78.40 13.00 42.82
C LYS A 3 -78.48 12.22 41.49
N LYS A 4 -79.46 11.32 41.31
CA LYS A 4 -80.70 11.52 40.50
C LYS A 4 -80.42 12.03 39.08
N THR A 5 -80.81 11.31 38.03
CA THR A 5 -82.20 11.24 37.54
C THR A 5 -82.31 10.11 36.50
N SER A 6 -83.18 9.12 36.68
CA SER A 6 -84.59 9.04 36.22
C SER A 6 -84.70 8.75 34.71
N LYS A 7 -85.59 7.90 34.18
CA LYS A 7 -86.83 7.31 34.71
C LYS A 7 -87.35 6.29 33.67
N GLN A 8 -88.00 5.24 34.17
CA GLN A 8 -89.24 4.59 33.69
C GLN A 8 -89.35 4.17 32.20
N SER A 9 -89.40 2.88 31.84
CA SER A 9 -90.33 1.78 32.19
C SER A 9 -91.54 1.64 31.27
N SER A 10 -91.88 0.37 30.99
CA SER A 10 -93.13 -0.16 30.43
C SER A 10 -93.15 -0.19 28.89
N ARG A 11 -93.69 -1.18 28.18
CA ARG A 11 -94.24 -2.51 28.50
C ARG A 11 -94.68 -3.11 27.13
N PHE A 12 -94.69 -4.44 27.04
CA PHE A 12 -95.49 -5.28 26.12
C PHE A 12 -95.04 -5.57 24.67
N LEU A 13 -94.76 -6.88 24.47
CA LEU A 13 -95.08 -7.82 23.38
C LEU A 13 -94.90 -7.40 21.91
N ILE A 14 -94.10 -8.18 21.16
CA ILE A 14 -94.44 -8.76 19.85
C ILE A 14 -93.60 -10.03 19.60
N ILE A 15 -94.26 -10.97 18.95
CA ILE A 15 -93.86 -12.32 18.55
C ILE A 15 -93.01 -12.30 17.27
N CYS A 16 -92.03 -13.22 17.19
CA CYS A 16 -91.32 -13.70 15.99
C CYS A 16 -90.32 -12.76 15.27
N ALA A 17 -89.19 -13.41 14.89
CA ALA A 17 -88.16 -13.00 13.94
C ALA A 17 -87.05 -12.08 14.45
N LEU A 18 -85.99 -12.67 15.05
CA LEU A 18 -84.60 -12.47 14.60
C LEU A 18 -83.63 -13.36 15.42
N PRO A 19 -83.06 -14.41 14.81
CA PRO A 19 -82.02 -15.23 15.42
C PRO A 19 -80.69 -14.49 15.26
N PHE A 20 -80.37 -13.58 16.19
CA PHE A 20 -79.06 -12.91 16.24
C PHE A 20 -78.40 -12.95 17.62
N ALA A 21 -78.97 -13.69 18.58
CA ALA A 21 -78.45 -13.80 19.95
C ALA A 21 -78.06 -15.24 20.37
N ILE A 22 -78.02 -16.19 19.43
CA ILE A 22 -77.51 -17.57 19.67
C ILE A 22 -76.18 -17.81 18.93
N MET A 23 -75.68 -16.80 18.20
CA MET A 23 -74.31 -16.76 17.65
C MET A 23 -73.27 -16.15 18.62
N ALA A 24 -73.63 -15.98 19.89
CA ALA A 24 -72.75 -15.51 20.95
C ALA A 24 -72.65 -16.48 22.16
N LEU A 25 -73.26 -17.67 22.07
CA LEU A 25 -73.23 -18.69 23.14
C LEU A 25 -72.76 -20.09 22.70
N THR A 26 -72.33 -20.26 21.45
CA THR A 26 -71.61 -21.46 20.95
C THR A 26 -70.21 -21.15 20.41
N VAL A 27 -69.75 -19.90 20.59
CA VAL A 27 -68.33 -19.49 20.60
C VAL A 27 -67.73 -19.62 22.02
N MET A 28 -68.52 -20.12 22.98
CA MET A 28 -68.15 -20.29 24.39
C MET A 28 -68.54 -21.66 24.97
N ILE A 29 -68.67 -22.72 24.16
CA ILE A 29 -68.56 -24.15 24.55
C ILE A 29 -68.16 -24.95 23.28
N SER A 30 -66.85 -25.04 23.04
CA SER A 30 -66.15 -26.13 22.33
C SER A 30 -64.62 -25.98 22.44
N CYS A 31 -64.13 -24.89 23.03
CA CYS A 31 -62.81 -24.81 23.66
C CYS A 31 -62.85 -25.45 25.06
N ALA A 32 -63.00 -26.77 25.12
CA ALA A 32 -62.82 -27.55 26.34
C ALA A 32 -62.30 -28.96 26.02
N ALA A 33 -61.28 -29.03 25.15
CA ALA A 33 -60.36 -30.17 25.03
C ALA A 33 -59.16 -29.78 24.13
N SER A 34 -58.35 -28.80 24.55
CA SER A 34 -56.99 -28.64 24.04
C SER A 34 -56.16 -27.86 25.05
N HIS A 35 -55.07 -28.48 25.52
CA HIS A 35 -54.15 -27.97 26.52
C HIS A 35 -53.42 -26.69 26.07
N SER A 36 -54.02 -25.49 26.22
CA SER A 36 -53.32 -24.24 25.86
C SER A 36 -53.65 -22.98 26.66
N VAL A 37 -54.36 -23.07 27.80
CA VAL A 37 -54.69 -21.87 28.61
C VAL A 37 -54.35 -22.03 30.10
N ARG A 38 -53.81 -23.19 30.52
CA ARG A 38 -53.33 -23.39 31.91
C ARG A 38 -51.90 -22.89 32.15
N GLU A 39 -51.14 -22.55 31.11
CA GLU A 39 -49.77 -22.03 31.22
C GLU A 39 -49.65 -20.50 31.08
N ILE A 40 -50.69 -19.80 30.60
CA ILE A 40 -50.64 -18.32 30.45
C ILE A 40 -50.98 -17.59 31.77
N ARG A 41 -51.44 -18.31 32.81
CA ARG A 41 -51.52 -17.80 34.19
C ARG A 41 -50.38 -18.26 35.10
N ALA A 42 -49.45 -19.09 34.60
CA ALA A 42 -48.22 -19.46 35.31
C ALA A 42 -47.02 -18.56 34.94
N SER A 43 -47.18 -17.64 33.96
CA SER A 43 -46.16 -16.65 33.58
C SER A 43 -46.24 -15.32 34.36
N ARG A 44 -46.95 -15.31 35.49
CA ARG A 44 -47.01 -14.18 36.45
C ARG A 44 -46.50 -14.55 37.83
N ASP A 45 -45.57 -15.49 37.91
CA ASP A 45 -44.70 -15.64 39.07
C ASP A 45 -43.42 -14.81 38.82
N PRO A 46 -43.11 -13.77 39.62
CA PRO A 46 -41.87 -13.02 39.49
C PRO A 46 -40.61 -13.86 39.75
N ASN A 47 -40.73 -15.11 40.21
CA ASN A 47 -39.62 -15.96 40.63
C ASN A 47 -39.51 -17.34 39.95
N ALA A 48 -40.27 -17.63 38.89
CA ALA A 48 -40.06 -18.84 38.09
C ALA A 48 -38.99 -18.60 37.01
N GLY A 49 -37.74 -18.45 37.46
CA GLY A 49 -36.59 -18.23 36.59
C GLY A 49 -36.19 -19.49 35.82
N ASN A 50 -36.52 -19.55 34.53
CA ASN A 50 -35.63 -20.20 33.58
C ASN A 50 -34.38 -19.34 33.50
N ILE A 51 -33.44 -19.65 34.38
CA ILE A 51 -32.10 -19.09 34.36
C ILE A 51 -31.48 -19.56 33.05
N ILE A 52 -31.49 -18.69 32.04
CA ILE A 52 -30.45 -18.70 31.02
C ILE A 52 -29.16 -18.68 31.82
N VAL A 53 -28.49 -19.82 31.91
CA VAL A 53 -27.16 -19.86 32.51
C VAL A 53 -26.31 -19.12 31.48
N PRO A 54 -25.86 -17.87 31.73
CA PRO A 54 -24.79 -17.33 30.90
C PRO A 54 -23.70 -18.39 30.93
N VAL A 55 -23.09 -18.71 29.78
CA VAL A 55 -21.87 -19.52 29.77
C VAL A 55 -20.88 -18.77 30.67
N LYS A 56 -20.86 -19.13 31.95
CA LYS A 56 -19.88 -18.68 32.91
C LYS A 56 -18.65 -19.45 32.52
N ILE A 57 -17.87 -18.87 31.60
CA ILE A 57 -16.46 -19.18 31.52
C ILE A 57 -15.95 -18.86 32.92
N LYS A 58 -15.76 -19.89 33.74
CA LYS A 58 -15.18 -19.75 35.08
C LYS A 58 -13.71 -19.41 34.86
N VAL A 59 -13.42 -18.13 34.70
CA VAL A 59 -12.15 -17.62 35.20
C VAL A 59 -12.42 -17.24 36.65
N LYS A 60 -12.15 -18.18 37.57
CA LYS A 60 -12.02 -17.85 38.99
C LYS A 60 -10.67 -17.12 39.14
N GLU A 61 -10.60 -15.87 38.71
CA GLU A 61 -9.62 -14.94 39.24
C GLU A 61 -10.32 -14.30 40.45
N THR A 62 -9.81 -14.54 41.66
CA THR A 62 -10.30 -13.78 42.81
C THR A 62 -9.90 -12.31 42.62
N LYS A 63 -10.69 -11.37 43.18
CA LYS A 63 -10.41 -9.93 43.06
C LYS A 63 -9.00 -9.56 43.53
N ASP A 64 -8.43 -10.38 44.42
CA ASP A 64 -7.09 -10.22 44.98
C ASP A 64 -5.99 -10.84 44.08
N ASP A 65 -6.29 -11.92 43.34
CA ASP A 65 -5.36 -12.53 42.35
C ASP A 65 -5.14 -11.64 41.12
N ALA A 66 -6.12 -10.78 40.82
CA ALA A 66 -6.01 -9.82 39.73
C ALA A 66 -5.09 -8.64 40.08
N LEU A 67 -4.86 -8.28 41.34
CA LEU A 67 -4.10 -7.07 41.66
C LEU A 67 -2.59 -7.31 41.53
N ILE A 68 -1.98 -6.88 40.41
CA ILE A 68 -0.52 -6.98 40.25
C ILE A 68 0.14 -5.77 40.91
N LYS A 69 0.45 -5.91 42.21
CA LYS A 69 1.04 -4.85 43.05
C LYS A 69 2.44 -4.39 42.60
N ASP A 70 3.16 -5.21 41.84
CA ASP A 70 4.56 -4.97 41.46
C ASP A 70 4.77 -3.71 40.62
N LEU A 71 3.72 -3.23 39.93
CA LEU A 71 3.79 -2.09 39.00
C LEU A 71 3.97 -0.74 39.72
N PHE A 72 3.56 -0.61 40.99
CA PHE A 72 3.47 0.68 41.69
C PHE A 72 4.76 1.13 42.39
N MET A 73 5.80 0.29 42.45
CA MET A 73 7.02 0.54 43.25
C MET A 73 8.31 0.68 42.42
N GLN A 74 8.21 0.75 41.09
CA GLN A 74 9.38 0.69 40.21
C GLN A 74 9.76 2.07 39.68
N SER A 75 10.91 2.58 40.12
CA SER A 75 11.48 3.87 39.68
C SER A 75 12.35 3.79 38.42
N LYS A 76 12.62 2.57 37.91
CA LYS A 76 13.49 2.36 36.75
C LYS A 76 12.75 2.59 35.43
N ARG A 77 13.46 3.09 34.43
CA ARG A 77 12.95 3.32 33.07
C ARG A 77 13.76 2.52 32.04
N SER A 78 13.13 2.18 30.93
CA SER A 78 13.84 1.69 29.75
C SER A 78 14.77 2.78 29.21
N SER A 79 15.98 2.41 28.81
CA SER A 79 16.96 3.34 28.21
C SER A 79 17.22 3.01 26.75
N ILE A 80 17.60 4.05 26.01
CA ILE A 80 18.12 3.95 24.66
C ILE A 80 19.59 4.37 24.69
N GLU A 81 20.45 3.56 24.08
CA GLU A 81 21.89 3.80 24.00
C GLU A 81 22.38 3.63 22.57
N LEU A 82 23.47 4.30 22.22
CA LEU A 82 24.14 4.07 20.94
C LEU A 82 24.86 2.72 20.98
N PRO A 83 24.92 1.98 19.85
CA PRO A 83 25.63 0.72 19.80
C PRO A 83 27.13 0.91 20.07
N ILE A 84 27.64 0.24 21.10
CA ILE A 84 29.07 0.21 21.42
C ILE A 84 29.70 -0.88 20.56
N VAL A 85 30.59 -0.50 19.64
CA VAL A 85 31.51 -1.44 18.98
C VAL A 85 32.86 -1.32 19.68
N ASP A 86 33.12 -2.24 20.61
CA ASP A 86 34.47 -2.44 21.11
C ASP A 86 35.36 -3.04 20.02
N LYS A 87 36.66 -2.71 20.08
CA LYS A 87 37.68 -3.17 19.11
C LYS A 87 37.84 -4.70 19.10
N ASP A 88 37.25 -5.41 20.06
CA ASP A 88 37.44 -6.85 20.28
C ASP A 88 36.13 -7.66 20.37
N GLY A 89 35.13 -7.39 19.52
CA GLY A 89 34.05 -8.36 19.20
C GLY A 89 33.23 -9.00 20.34
N LYS A 90 33.39 -8.61 21.61
CA LYS A 90 32.71 -9.18 22.77
C LYS A 90 31.61 -8.25 23.25
N LYS A 91 30.36 -8.75 23.19
CA LYS A 91 29.17 -8.09 23.70
C LYS A 91 29.24 -7.98 25.22
N SER A 92 29.48 -6.79 25.75
CA SER A 92 29.26 -6.49 27.17
C SER A 92 28.39 -5.23 27.30
N ALA A 93 27.34 -5.35 28.11
CA ALA A 93 26.43 -4.28 28.46
C ALA A 93 26.99 -3.45 29.61
N ALA A 94 27.20 -2.14 29.41
CA ALA A 94 27.41 -1.20 30.52
C ALA A 94 26.91 0.22 30.15
N VAL A 95 26.30 0.84 31.15
CA VAL A 95 25.46 2.05 31.20
C VAL A 95 26.23 3.37 30.98
N ILE A 96 25.62 4.42 30.41
CA ILE A 96 26.17 5.79 30.38
C ILE A 96 25.09 6.86 30.62
N SER A 97 25.35 7.80 31.55
CA SER A 97 24.59 9.02 31.85
C SER A 97 25.26 10.32 31.32
N GLU A 98 24.50 11.41 31.38
CA GLU A 98 24.63 12.70 30.69
C GLU A 98 25.32 13.76 31.57
N GLN A 99 26.40 14.42 31.11
CA GLN A 99 26.97 15.59 31.78
C GLN A 99 26.13 16.86 31.49
N VAL A 100 25.65 17.51 32.56
CA VAL A 100 25.26 18.93 32.58
C VAL A 100 26.16 19.64 33.61
N THR A 101 26.93 20.64 33.17
CA THR A 101 27.73 21.58 33.99
C THR A 101 26.84 22.34 35.00
N TYR A 102 27.19 22.61 36.27
CA TYR A 102 28.36 23.32 36.83
C TYR A 102 28.56 23.09 38.36
N VAL A 103 29.80 23.39 38.81
CA VAL A 103 30.32 23.77 40.16
C VAL A 103 31.09 22.69 40.97
N ASN A 104 32.40 22.95 41.16
CA ASN A 104 33.37 22.32 42.08
C ASN A 104 32.89 22.33 43.55
N PRO A 105 33.15 21.31 44.39
CA PRO A 105 34.50 21.19 45.00
C PRO A 105 35.00 19.76 45.34
N GLU A 106 36.31 19.59 45.15
CA GLU A 106 37.33 18.94 45.99
C GLU A 106 37.04 17.68 46.86
N ILE A 107 37.82 16.64 46.53
CA ILE A 107 38.54 15.66 47.39
C ILE A 107 37.72 14.84 48.40
N ILE A 108 37.51 13.54 48.10
CA ILE A 108 37.65 12.46 49.11
C ILE A 108 38.29 11.22 48.47
N SER A 109 39.43 10.83 49.02
CA SER A 109 40.16 9.57 48.84
C SER A 109 39.37 8.37 49.38
N SER A 110 39.33 7.27 48.63
CA SER A 110 38.81 5.98 49.05
C SER A 110 39.68 5.34 50.14
N ASN A 111 39.10 5.03 51.30
CA ASN A 111 39.57 3.95 52.17
C ASN A 111 38.38 3.08 52.60
N THR A 112 38.54 1.79 52.35
CA THR A 112 37.70 0.66 52.71
C THR A 112 37.60 0.45 54.22
N GLY A 113 36.41 0.10 54.72
CA GLY A 113 36.22 -0.40 56.09
C GLY A 113 34.75 -0.59 56.46
N GLU A 114 34.45 -1.75 57.03
CA GLU A 114 33.14 -2.34 57.34
C GLU A 114 32.29 -1.60 58.40
N ASP A 115 30.99 -1.93 58.39
CA ASP A 115 29.98 -1.84 59.46
C ASP A 115 29.75 -0.50 60.20
N LYS A 116 28.57 0.11 59.98
CA LYS A 116 27.65 0.58 61.04
C LYS A 116 26.36 1.25 60.51
N VAL A 117 25.25 0.79 61.08
CA VAL A 117 24.03 1.53 61.52
C VAL A 117 23.42 2.58 60.57
N THR A 118 22.16 2.29 60.20
CA THR A 118 21.20 3.14 59.49
C THR A 118 21.10 4.57 60.03
N ASN A 119 21.38 5.56 59.17
CA ASN A 119 21.06 6.97 59.37
C ASN A 119 19.89 7.37 58.45
N LEU A 120 18.79 7.88 59.03
CA LEU A 120 17.51 8.15 58.34
C LEU A 120 17.42 9.51 57.62
N ASN A 121 18.55 10.20 57.39
CA ASN A 121 18.61 11.50 56.71
C ASN A 121 19.63 11.57 55.56
N GLU A 122 20.17 10.43 55.10
CA GLU A 122 21.05 10.40 53.93
C GLU A 122 20.21 10.28 52.65
N VAL A 123 20.12 11.37 51.89
CA VAL A 123 19.70 11.34 50.49
C VAL A 123 20.76 10.56 49.72
N GLN A 124 20.47 9.30 49.41
CA GLN A 124 21.35 8.47 48.59
C GLN A 124 21.35 8.98 47.14
N HIS A 125 22.39 9.74 46.78
CA HIS A 125 22.75 9.92 45.38
C HIS A 125 23.44 8.64 44.88
N LEU A 126 22.75 7.91 43.99
CA LEU A 126 23.31 6.74 43.31
C LEU A 126 24.41 7.17 42.34
N ASN A 127 25.48 6.37 42.33
CA ASN A 127 26.71 6.59 41.57
C ASN A 127 26.46 6.81 40.06
N GLU A 128 26.81 7.99 39.55
CA GLU A 128 27.10 8.17 38.13
C GLU A 128 28.43 7.48 37.79
N VAL A 129 28.38 6.59 36.80
CA VAL A 129 29.57 6.10 36.10
C VAL A 129 29.47 6.65 34.68
N VAL A 130 30.35 7.62 34.39
CA VAL A 130 30.51 8.25 33.07
C VAL A 130 31.47 7.40 32.23
N VAL A 131 31.04 6.99 31.03
CA VAL A 131 31.92 6.42 29.99
C VAL A 131 31.58 7.04 28.63
N THR A 132 32.60 7.29 27.80
CA THR A 132 32.56 8.16 26.61
C THR A 132 32.14 7.40 25.34
N ALA A 133 31.40 8.05 24.42
CA ALA A 133 30.78 7.46 23.22
C ALA A 133 31.74 7.25 22.03
N LYS A 134 31.46 6.27 21.13
CA LYS A 134 32.24 6.03 19.89
C LYS A 134 31.68 6.61 18.58
N SER A 135 30.41 6.99 18.46
CA SER A 135 29.98 8.03 17.48
C SER A 135 28.52 8.44 17.64
N ARG A 136 28.26 9.75 17.76
CA ARG A 136 26.92 10.38 17.63
C ARG A 136 26.62 10.78 16.18
N PHE A 137 27.51 10.44 15.24
CA PHE A 137 27.40 10.83 13.85
C PHE A 137 26.85 9.68 13.03
N THR A 138 25.82 9.98 12.23
CA THR A 138 25.28 9.02 11.28
C THR A 138 25.57 9.50 9.86
N PRO A 139 26.22 8.67 9.03
CA PRO A 139 26.46 9.02 7.64
C PRO A 139 25.17 9.26 6.90
N GLU A 140 25.13 10.30 6.10
CA GLU A 140 24.25 10.33 4.94
C GLU A 140 24.88 9.55 3.78
N GLN A 141 24.12 8.59 3.25
CA GLN A 141 24.41 7.93 1.99
C GLN A 141 23.19 8.07 1.08
N ASN A 142 23.35 8.71 -0.08
CA ASN A 142 22.30 8.89 -1.09
C ASN A 142 20.98 9.44 -0.54
N GLY A 143 21.03 10.47 0.32
CA GLY A 143 19.84 11.05 0.94
C GLY A 143 19.16 10.18 2.00
N ARG A 144 19.82 9.12 2.50
CA ARG A 144 19.32 8.25 3.58
C ARG A 144 20.36 8.10 4.67
N VAL A 145 19.88 7.84 5.88
CA VAL A 145 20.67 7.73 7.11
C VAL A 145 20.20 6.51 7.88
N ASN A 146 21.13 5.71 8.39
CA ASN A 146 20.82 4.52 9.18
C ASN A 146 20.74 4.86 10.66
N VAL A 147 19.53 4.95 11.22
CA VAL A 147 19.35 5.18 12.64
C VAL A 147 19.40 3.84 13.37
N ASP A 148 20.46 3.61 14.13
CA ASP A 148 20.65 2.41 14.93
C ASP A 148 20.91 2.70 16.40
N PHE A 149 20.21 1.96 17.27
CA PHE A 149 20.28 2.10 18.71
C PHE A 149 19.99 0.79 19.40
N VAL A 150 20.49 0.66 20.63
CA VAL A 150 20.21 -0.46 21.50
C VAL A 150 19.13 -0.04 22.49
N ILE A 151 18.06 -0.83 22.55
CA ILE A 151 17.03 -0.69 23.58
C ILE A 151 17.37 -1.63 24.72
N ARG A 152 17.45 -1.09 25.94
CA ARG A 152 17.62 -1.88 27.17
C ARG A 152 16.37 -1.75 28.04
N VAL A 153 15.77 -2.89 28.35
CA VAL A 153 14.65 -2.96 29.30
C VAL A 153 15.16 -3.62 30.58
N PRO A 154 15.19 -2.89 31.71
CA PRO A 154 15.56 -3.44 33.00
C PRO A 154 14.65 -4.61 33.38
N LYS A 155 15.22 -5.62 34.06
CA LYS A 155 14.46 -6.80 34.52
C LYS A 155 13.28 -6.43 35.41
N GLU A 156 13.35 -5.30 36.11
CA GLU A 156 12.29 -4.83 36.99
C GLU A 156 11.01 -4.55 36.21
N LEU A 157 11.11 -4.01 34.99
CA LEU A 157 9.96 -3.74 34.12
C LEU A 157 9.41 -4.99 33.41
N LEU A 158 10.07 -6.13 33.58
CA LEU A 158 9.71 -7.39 32.94
C LEU A 158 9.00 -8.29 33.95
N SER A 159 7.82 -8.79 33.58
CA SER A 159 7.05 -9.73 34.39
C SER A 159 6.32 -10.72 33.49
N PRO A 160 6.10 -11.97 33.93
CA PRO A 160 5.27 -12.93 33.19
C PRO A 160 3.85 -12.40 32.90
N ASN A 161 3.39 -11.46 33.72
CA ASN A 161 2.04 -10.89 33.65
C ASN A 161 1.95 -9.56 32.89
N PHE A 162 3.05 -9.08 32.31
CA PHE A 162 3.10 -7.78 31.64
C PHE A 162 3.29 -7.90 30.14
N ARG A 163 2.74 -6.91 29.43
CA ARG A 163 3.13 -6.53 28.08
C ARG A 163 3.82 -5.17 28.16
N VAL A 164 5.04 -5.11 27.67
CA VAL A 164 5.83 -3.87 27.57
C VAL A 164 5.87 -3.47 26.10
N THR A 165 5.30 -2.32 25.78
CA THR A 165 5.32 -1.73 24.44
C THR A 165 6.25 -0.52 24.44
N LEU A 166 7.30 -0.62 23.62
CA LEU A 166 8.32 0.40 23.42
C LEU A 166 8.04 1.09 22.07
N ALA A 167 7.71 2.37 22.12
CA ALA A 167 7.41 3.18 20.95
C ALA A 167 8.51 4.22 20.71
N PRO A 168 9.54 3.89 19.90
CA PRO A 168 10.56 4.86 19.51
C PRO A 168 9.99 5.92 18.58
N LYS A 169 10.40 7.18 18.76
CA LYS A 169 9.94 8.34 18.00
C LYS A 169 11.13 9.18 17.56
N LEU A 170 11.14 9.56 16.29
CA LEU A 170 12.10 10.50 15.73
C LEU A 170 11.51 11.90 15.73
N LEU A 171 12.24 12.81 16.36
CA LEU A 171 12.00 14.23 16.40
C LEU A 171 13.00 14.91 15.45
N HIS A 172 12.48 15.56 14.42
CA HIS A 172 13.28 16.41 13.55
C HIS A 172 12.48 17.65 13.17
N ASN A 173 13.13 18.80 13.20
CA ASN A 173 12.46 20.10 13.10
C ASN A 173 11.31 20.16 14.12
N ASP A 174 10.06 20.27 13.64
CA ASP A 174 8.81 20.27 14.44
C ASP A 174 7.95 19.00 14.23
N SER A 175 8.46 18.01 13.50
CA SER A 175 7.71 16.78 13.18
C SER A 175 8.12 15.61 14.07
N ILE A 176 7.10 14.90 14.58
CA ILE A 176 7.26 13.66 15.33
C ILE A 176 6.90 12.50 14.41
N VAL A 177 7.89 11.67 14.10
CA VAL A 177 7.70 10.48 13.26
C VAL A 177 7.78 9.24 14.15
N PRO A 178 6.67 8.50 14.34
CA PRO A 178 6.70 7.25 15.07
C PRO A 178 7.47 6.20 14.26
N LEU A 179 8.40 5.51 14.93
CA LEU A 179 9.06 4.33 14.39
C LEU A 179 8.25 3.07 14.75
N LYS A 180 8.59 1.93 14.13
CA LYS A 180 7.93 0.67 14.42
C LYS A 180 8.17 0.28 15.87
N GLU A 181 7.11 -0.09 16.57
CA GLU A 181 7.15 -0.40 18.00
C GLU A 181 7.85 -1.74 18.26
N VAL A 182 8.33 -1.92 19.48
CA VAL A 182 8.88 -3.19 19.96
C VAL A 182 8.01 -3.64 21.13
N VAL A 183 7.31 -4.75 20.96
CA VAL A 183 6.37 -5.31 21.91
C VAL A 183 6.97 -6.58 22.51
N ILE A 184 7.02 -6.59 23.83
CA ILE A 184 7.60 -7.66 24.63
C ILE A 184 6.52 -8.16 25.57
N LYS A 185 6.30 -9.47 25.61
CA LYS A 185 5.24 -10.10 26.42
C LYS A 185 5.82 -11.11 27.39
N GLY A 186 5.28 -11.14 28.61
CA GLY A 186 5.45 -12.25 29.52
C GLY A 186 4.65 -13.48 29.09
N GLN A 187 5.06 -14.66 29.56
CA GLN A 187 4.43 -15.94 29.21
C GLN A 187 2.94 -15.98 29.59
N THR A 188 2.61 -15.65 30.84
CA THR A 188 1.22 -15.63 31.35
C THR A 188 0.35 -14.64 30.58
N PHE A 189 0.90 -13.47 30.24
CA PHE A 189 0.19 -12.46 29.44
C PHE A 189 -0.14 -13.01 28.05
N SER A 190 0.83 -13.64 27.39
CA SER A 190 0.66 -14.24 26.07
C SER A 190 -0.38 -15.36 26.09
N ASP A 191 -0.39 -16.18 27.14
CA ASP A 191 -1.36 -17.28 27.29
C ASP A 191 -2.78 -16.74 27.53
N LYS A 192 -2.94 -15.70 28.36
CA LYS A 192 -4.24 -15.03 28.53
C LYS A 192 -4.72 -14.35 27.24
N GLN A 193 -3.81 -13.75 26.48
CA GLN A 193 -4.12 -13.20 25.16
C GLN A 193 -4.61 -14.29 24.20
N LYS A 194 -3.90 -15.42 24.09
CA LYS A 194 -4.32 -16.57 23.27
C LYS A 194 -5.69 -17.12 23.70
N GLN A 195 -5.92 -17.25 25.00
CA GLN A 195 -7.20 -17.71 25.54
C GLN A 195 -8.35 -16.77 25.15
N ALA A 196 -8.16 -15.45 25.24
CA ALA A 196 -9.16 -14.48 24.84
C ALA A 196 -9.56 -14.59 23.36
N TYR A 197 -8.59 -14.84 22.47
CA TYR A 197 -8.87 -15.10 21.05
C TYR A 197 -9.56 -16.45 20.85
N ALA A 198 -9.15 -17.50 21.58
CA ALA A 198 -9.81 -18.81 21.52
C ALA A 198 -11.27 -18.75 22.00
N ASP A 199 -11.55 -17.98 23.06
CA ASP A 199 -12.91 -17.75 23.57
C ASP A 199 -13.77 -16.99 22.56
N TYR A 200 -13.19 -15.99 21.87
CA TYR A 200 -13.87 -15.28 20.79
C TYR A 200 -14.12 -16.18 19.58
N ASP A 201 -13.14 -16.99 19.17
CA ASP A 201 -13.31 -17.96 18.08
C ASP A 201 -14.39 -19.00 18.41
N ALA A 202 -14.46 -19.45 19.67
CA ALA A 202 -15.53 -20.32 20.16
C ALA A 202 -16.90 -19.62 20.09
N TYR A 203 -16.97 -18.33 20.43
CA TYR A 203 -18.18 -17.52 20.27
C TYR A 203 -18.61 -17.42 18.80
N VAL A 204 -17.69 -17.10 17.89
CA VAL A 204 -17.96 -17.02 16.44
C VAL A 204 -18.41 -18.38 15.89
N LYS A 205 -17.77 -19.48 16.28
CA LYS A 205 -18.18 -20.84 15.92
C LYS A 205 -19.56 -21.24 16.46
N SER A 206 -20.01 -20.60 17.55
CA SER A 206 -21.35 -20.82 18.10
C SER A 206 -22.46 -20.13 17.29
N ILE A 207 -22.09 -19.24 16.36
CA ILE A 207 -23.01 -18.59 15.44
C ILE A 207 -23.22 -19.54 14.26
N VAL A 208 -24.46 -19.95 14.07
CA VAL A 208 -24.89 -20.80 12.96
C VAL A 208 -25.11 -19.91 11.75
N ASP A 209 -24.60 -20.33 10.60
CA ASP A 209 -24.83 -19.66 9.31
C ASP A 209 -26.27 -19.94 8.82
N GLU A 210 -26.89 -18.97 8.15
CA GLU A 210 -28.24 -19.07 7.59
C GLU A 210 -28.42 -20.29 6.68
N SER A 211 -27.38 -20.66 5.93
CA SER A 211 -27.37 -21.87 5.08
C SER A 211 -27.56 -23.19 5.85
N LYS A 212 -27.35 -23.18 7.17
CA LYS A 212 -27.47 -24.37 8.03
C LYS A 212 -28.72 -24.33 8.92
N TYR A 213 -29.55 -23.30 8.82
CA TYR A 213 -30.74 -23.15 9.67
C TYR A 213 -31.68 -24.34 9.55
N ASP A 214 -31.89 -24.82 8.33
CA ASP A 214 -32.76 -25.97 8.06
C ASP A 214 -32.30 -27.25 8.75
N SER A 215 -31.01 -27.38 9.04
CA SER A 215 -30.43 -28.56 9.69
C SER A 215 -30.34 -28.46 11.21
N VAL A 216 -30.25 -27.25 11.76
CA VAL A 216 -29.99 -27.02 13.19
C VAL A 216 -31.24 -26.53 13.92
N PHE A 217 -32.06 -25.69 13.27
CA PHE A 217 -33.18 -24.99 13.88
C PHE A 217 -34.56 -25.49 13.43
N VAL A 218 -34.63 -26.65 12.79
CA VAL A 218 -35.90 -27.30 12.43
C VAL A 218 -36.10 -28.54 13.28
N ASP A 219 -37.26 -28.67 13.92
CA ASP A 219 -37.66 -29.91 14.58
C ASP A 219 -38.10 -30.95 13.53
N HIS A 220 -37.11 -31.61 12.91
CA HIS A 220 -37.37 -32.63 11.88
C HIS A 220 -38.27 -33.77 12.36
N LYS A 221 -38.21 -34.11 13.65
CA LYS A 221 -39.08 -35.15 14.21
C LYS A 221 -40.53 -34.67 14.24
N GLY A 222 -40.77 -33.47 14.76
CA GLY A 222 -42.09 -32.84 14.75
C GLY A 222 -42.66 -32.67 13.34
N VAL A 223 -41.83 -32.29 12.36
CA VAL A 223 -42.23 -32.21 10.94
C VAL A 223 -42.70 -33.56 10.42
N MET A 224 -41.94 -34.64 10.68
CA MET A 224 -42.31 -35.99 10.24
C MET A 224 -43.58 -36.50 10.94
N ASP A 225 -43.74 -36.19 12.23
CA ASP A 225 -44.93 -36.55 13.00
C ASP A 225 -46.18 -35.84 12.45
N ASP A 226 -46.09 -34.54 12.11
CA ASP A 226 -47.19 -33.77 11.51
C ASP A 226 -47.53 -34.25 10.10
N ILE A 227 -46.52 -34.56 9.28
CA ILE A 227 -46.70 -35.17 7.95
C ILE A 227 -47.44 -36.51 8.08
N ALA A 228 -47.00 -37.37 8.99
CA ALA A 228 -47.62 -38.66 9.24
C ALA A 228 -49.06 -38.52 9.74
N PHE A 229 -49.32 -37.54 10.62
CA PHE A 229 -50.67 -37.22 11.09
C PHE A 229 -51.58 -36.80 9.94
N GLN A 230 -51.13 -35.88 9.08
CA GLN A 230 -51.92 -35.36 7.97
C GLN A 230 -52.18 -36.42 6.88
N GLN A 231 -51.17 -37.25 6.57
CA GLN A 231 -51.33 -38.41 5.68
C GLN A 231 -52.34 -39.41 6.24
N SER A 232 -52.26 -39.70 7.55
CA SER A 232 -53.21 -40.59 8.22
C SER A 232 -54.62 -40.03 8.22
N PHE A 233 -54.78 -38.72 8.42
CA PHE A 233 -56.06 -38.03 8.34
C PHE A 233 -56.67 -38.15 6.94
N TYR A 234 -55.91 -37.86 5.88
CA TYR A 234 -56.39 -38.02 4.49
C TYR A 234 -56.76 -39.46 4.17
N TYR A 235 -55.94 -40.43 4.59
CA TYR A 235 -56.24 -41.84 4.42
C TYR A 235 -57.56 -42.24 5.11
N GLN A 236 -57.77 -41.79 6.35
CA GLN A 236 -59.01 -42.09 7.09
C GLN A 236 -60.25 -41.47 6.42
N GLN A 237 -60.16 -40.22 5.93
CA GLN A 237 -61.28 -39.59 5.21
C GLN A 237 -61.59 -40.32 3.90
N TYR A 238 -60.56 -40.67 3.13
CA TYR A 238 -60.70 -41.48 1.92
C TYR A 238 -61.34 -42.84 2.23
N HIS A 239 -60.81 -43.56 3.22
CA HIS A 239 -61.31 -44.89 3.60
C HIS A 239 -62.77 -44.83 4.07
N LYS A 240 -63.16 -43.78 4.79
CA LYS A 240 -64.55 -43.57 5.22
C LYS A 240 -65.50 -43.38 4.04
N GLU A 241 -65.15 -42.53 3.08
CA GLU A 241 -65.96 -42.32 1.87
C GLU A 241 -65.97 -43.57 0.97
N TRP A 242 -64.82 -44.22 0.80
CA TRP A 242 -64.68 -45.47 0.07
C TRP A 242 -65.57 -46.57 0.66
N SER A 243 -65.47 -46.81 1.99
CA SER A 243 -66.30 -47.79 2.68
C SER A 243 -67.78 -47.48 2.55
N ARG A 244 -68.19 -46.20 2.71
CA ARG A 244 -69.60 -45.81 2.55
C ARG A 244 -70.12 -46.05 1.14
N GLN A 245 -69.28 -45.87 0.12
CA GLN A 245 -69.61 -46.14 -1.28
C GLN A 245 -69.64 -47.65 -1.57
N THR A 246 -68.72 -48.43 -1.03
CA THR A 246 -68.73 -49.90 -1.16
C THR A 246 -70.01 -50.48 -0.57
N ASP A 247 -70.37 -50.07 0.65
CA ASP A 247 -71.61 -50.50 1.31
C ASP A 247 -72.86 -50.10 0.50
N PHE A 248 -72.82 -48.95 -0.18
CA PHE A 248 -73.90 -48.51 -1.05
C PHE A 248 -74.01 -49.39 -2.31
N GLU A 249 -72.89 -49.72 -2.95
CA GLU A 249 -72.86 -50.56 -4.15
C GLU A 249 -73.33 -51.99 -3.83
N GLU A 250 -72.93 -52.54 -2.69
CA GLU A 250 -73.41 -53.84 -2.20
C GLU A 250 -74.91 -53.83 -1.87
N TRP A 251 -75.38 -52.79 -1.17
CA TRP A 251 -76.82 -52.61 -0.92
C TRP A 251 -77.62 -52.47 -2.22
N LYS A 252 -77.10 -51.71 -3.19
CA LYS A 252 -77.76 -51.51 -4.48
C LYS A 252 -77.84 -52.83 -5.26
N SER A 253 -76.75 -53.59 -5.33
CA SER A 253 -76.73 -54.90 -5.99
C SER A 253 -77.74 -55.86 -5.38
N THR A 254 -77.76 -55.97 -4.04
CA THR A 254 -78.69 -56.86 -3.33
C THR A 254 -80.15 -56.43 -3.52
N LYS A 255 -80.42 -55.11 -3.55
CA LYS A 255 -81.75 -54.58 -3.86
C LYS A 255 -82.18 -54.89 -5.30
N ASP A 256 -81.30 -54.63 -6.27
CA ASP A 256 -81.55 -54.90 -7.68
C ASP A 256 -81.82 -56.41 -7.91
N ASP A 257 -81.12 -57.30 -7.20
CA ASP A 257 -81.34 -58.75 -7.22
C ASP A 257 -82.70 -59.15 -6.62
N VAL A 258 -83.11 -58.53 -5.49
CA VAL A 258 -84.41 -58.77 -4.86
C VAL A 258 -85.54 -58.29 -5.76
N GLU A 259 -85.42 -57.12 -6.37
CA GLU A 259 -86.41 -56.59 -7.31
C GLU A 259 -86.46 -57.43 -8.59
N ALA A 260 -85.32 -57.88 -9.12
CA ALA A 260 -85.25 -58.83 -10.23
C ALA A 260 -85.92 -60.17 -9.88
N MET A 261 -85.74 -60.67 -8.66
CA MET A 261 -86.38 -61.90 -8.17
C MET A 261 -87.89 -61.72 -8.01
N GLN A 262 -88.34 -60.58 -7.47
CA GLN A 262 -89.76 -60.27 -7.31
C GLN A 262 -90.46 -60.11 -8.66
N THR A 263 -89.85 -59.36 -9.59
CA THR A 263 -90.35 -59.22 -10.96
C THR A 263 -90.37 -60.56 -11.69
N ALA A 264 -89.36 -61.43 -11.49
CA ALA A 264 -89.35 -62.79 -12.02
C ALA A 264 -90.47 -63.66 -11.43
N LYS A 265 -90.70 -63.61 -10.11
CA LYS A 265 -91.82 -64.30 -9.44
C LYS A 265 -93.17 -63.82 -9.94
N GLN A 266 -93.33 -62.51 -10.14
CA GLN A 266 -94.57 -61.92 -10.63
C GLN A 266 -94.83 -62.34 -12.08
N THR A 267 -93.80 -62.27 -12.93
CA THR A 267 -93.86 -62.79 -14.31
C THR A 267 -94.22 -64.28 -14.35
N ALA A 268 -93.67 -65.09 -13.43
CA ALA A 268 -93.98 -66.50 -13.32
C ALA A 268 -95.44 -66.75 -12.86
N ARG A 269 -95.95 -65.96 -11.90
CA ARG A 269 -97.36 -65.99 -11.47
C ARG A 269 -98.29 -65.62 -12.62
N ASP A 270 -98.00 -64.56 -13.35
CA ASP A 270 -98.84 -64.09 -14.46
C ASP A 270 -98.88 -65.13 -15.59
N LYS A 271 -97.75 -65.76 -15.91
CA LYS A 271 -97.71 -66.90 -16.85
C LYS A 271 -98.54 -68.08 -16.36
N LYS A 272 -98.47 -68.42 -15.06
CA LYS A 272 -99.28 -69.50 -14.49
C LYS A 272 -100.78 -69.21 -14.63
N ILE A 273 -101.21 -68.00 -14.26
CA ILE A 273 -102.61 -67.55 -14.38
C ILE A 273 -103.06 -67.61 -15.85
N TYR A 274 -102.21 -67.18 -16.78
CA TYR A 274 -102.49 -67.28 -18.22
C TYR A 274 -102.75 -68.73 -18.65
N TYR A 275 -101.85 -69.67 -18.32
CA TYR A 275 -102.00 -71.07 -18.73
C TYR A 275 -103.15 -71.80 -18.02
N GLU A 276 -103.47 -71.47 -16.77
CA GLU A 276 -104.66 -71.99 -16.11
C GLU A 276 -105.95 -71.55 -16.81
N ASN A 277 -106.02 -70.29 -17.24
CA ASN A 277 -107.15 -69.77 -18.01
C ASN A 277 -107.25 -70.41 -19.40
N VAL A 278 -106.11 -70.67 -20.06
CA VAL A 278 -106.07 -71.48 -21.31
C VAL A 278 -106.68 -72.86 -21.08
N ARG A 279 -106.33 -73.54 -19.99
CA ARG A 279 -106.86 -74.86 -19.67
C ARG A 279 -108.36 -74.82 -19.42
N LYS A 280 -108.84 -73.90 -18.57
CA LYS A 280 -110.28 -73.71 -18.28
C LYS A 280 -111.07 -73.37 -19.54
N ALA A 281 -110.52 -72.53 -20.42
CA ALA A 281 -111.13 -72.20 -21.72
C ALA A 281 -111.31 -73.46 -22.59
N ARG A 282 -110.30 -74.35 -22.63
CA ARG A 282 -110.37 -75.63 -23.36
C ARG A 282 -111.37 -76.61 -22.75
N GLU A 283 -111.37 -76.80 -21.44
CA GLU A 283 -112.33 -77.67 -20.75
C GLU A 283 -113.78 -77.21 -20.96
N LYS A 284 -114.02 -75.89 -20.89
CA LYS A 284 -115.35 -75.32 -21.09
C LYS A 284 -115.77 -75.41 -22.56
N ALA A 285 -114.84 -75.23 -23.51
CA ALA A 285 -115.09 -75.50 -24.92
C ALA A 285 -115.47 -76.97 -25.14
N MET A 286 -114.72 -77.94 -24.58
CA MET A 286 -115.03 -79.37 -24.67
C MET A 286 -116.42 -79.72 -24.09
N LYS A 287 -116.80 -79.11 -22.97
CA LYS A 287 -118.15 -79.29 -22.39
C LYS A 287 -119.27 -78.73 -23.27
N GLU A 288 -119.06 -77.62 -23.97
CA GLU A 288 -120.06 -77.09 -24.91
C GLU A 288 -120.10 -77.89 -26.22
N VAL A 289 -118.97 -78.44 -26.70
CA VAL A 289 -118.94 -79.43 -27.80
C VAL A 289 -119.78 -80.66 -27.46
N ALA A 290 -119.62 -81.22 -26.25
CA ALA A 290 -120.39 -82.38 -25.79
C ALA A 290 -121.90 -82.13 -25.69
N LYS A 291 -122.34 -80.86 -25.66
CA LYS A 291 -123.76 -80.46 -25.70
C LYS A 291 -124.26 -80.19 -27.14
N GLY A 292 -123.49 -80.50 -28.17
CA GLY A 292 -123.86 -80.32 -29.58
C GLY A 292 -123.82 -78.88 -30.08
N LYS A 293 -123.15 -77.95 -29.37
CA LYS A 293 -123.04 -76.54 -29.79
C LYS A 293 -121.73 -76.30 -30.56
N ASP A 294 -121.79 -75.46 -31.59
CA ASP A 294 -120.61 -74.98 -32.32
C ASP A 294 -119.69 -74.16 -31.40
N THR A 295 -118.40 -74.50 -31.40
CA THR A 295 -117.37 -73.90 -30.54
C THR A 295 -116.30 -73.15 -31.31
N THR A 296 -116.48 -72.97 -32.62
CA THR A 296 -115.55 -72.25 -33.49
C THR A 296 -115.40 -70.79 -33.01
N GLY A 297 -114.19 -70.40 -32.59
CA GLY A 297 -113.90 -69.06 -32.06
C GLY A 297 -114.17 -68.83 -30.56
N PHE A 298 -114.66 -69.83 -29.82
CA PHE A 298 -114.94 -69.71 -28.37
C PHE A 298 -113.70 -69.39 -27.54
N PHE A 299 -112.58 -70.07 -27.83
CA PHE A 299 -111.31 -69.88 -27.11
C PHE A 299 -110.79 -68.43 -27.24
N ALA A 300 -110.91 -67.81 -28.42
CA ALA A 300 -110.48 -66.44 -28.65
C ALA A 300 -111.30 -65.41 -27.85
N ARG A 301 -112.61 -65.63 -27.69
CA ARG A 301 -113.46 -64.78 -26.84
C ARG A 301 -113.13 -64.96 -25.35
N TYR A 302 -112.93 -66.20 -24.90
CA TYR A 302 -112.60 -66.50 -23.50
C TYR A 302 -111.24 -65.91 -23.08
N MET A 303 -110.28 -65.88 -24.00
CA MET A 303 -108.92 -65.38 -23.76
C MET A 303 -108.74 -63.89 -24.10
N LYS A 304 -109.80 -63.17 -24.52
CA LYS A 304 -109.71 -61.78 -25.03
C LYS A 304 -109.07 -60.79 -24.04
N ASN A 305 -109.30 -60.98 -22.74
CA ASN A 305 -108.82 -60.09 -21.67
C ASN A 305 -107.72 -60.72 -20.80
N VAL A 306 -107.13 -61.86 -21.21
CA VAL A 306 -106.06 -62.51 -20.44
C VAL A 306 -104.71 -62.08 -21.03
N PRO A 307 -103.82 -61.42 -20.25
CA PRO A 307 -102.55 -60.88 -20.75
C PRO A 307 -101.68 -61.98 -21.36
N LYS A 308 -101.23 -61.81 -22.61
CA LYS A 308 -100.40 -62.82 -23.29
C LYS A 308 -98.94 -62.73 -22.81
N PRO A 309 -98.20 -63.87 -22.73
CA PRO A 309 -96.79 -63.89 -22.32
C PRO A 309 -95.85 -62.97 -23.11
N GLY A 310 -96.20 -62.65 -24.37
CA GLY A 310 -95.42 -61.74 -25.23
C GLY A 310 -95.59 -60.25 -24.91
N ASP A 311 -96.72 -59.85 -24.33
CA ASP A 311 -97.02 -58.44 -23.99
C ASP A 311 -96.36 -58.02 -22.66
N LEU A 312 -95.99 -58.99 -21.82
CA LEU A 312 -95.29 -58.78 -20.54
C LEU A 312 -93.84 -58.28 -20.70
N LYS A 313 -93.19 -58.49 -21.86
CA LYS A 313 -91.82 -57.97 -22.13
C LYS A 313 -91.79 -56.49 -22.55
N LYS A 314 -92.87 -55.94 -23.10
CA LYS A 314 -92.90 -54.55 -23.61
C LYS A 314 -92.91 -53.48 -22.49
N GLY A 315 -93.31 -53.85 -21.27
CA GLY A 315 -93.32 -52.94 -20.11
C GLY A 315 -91.92 -52.54 -19.61
N LYS A 316 -90.87 -53.34 -19.84
CA LYS A 316 -89.50 -53.02 -19.40
C LYS A 316 -88.86 -51.89 -20.21
N GLN A 317 -89.10 -51.81 -21.52
CA GLN A 317 -88.45 -50.83 -22.39
C GLN A 317 -88.95 -49.38 -22.22
N ILE A 318 -90.16 -49.17 -21.67
CA ILE A 318 -90.73 -47.82 -21.49
C ILE A 318 -90.24 -47.15 -20.18
N VAL A 319 -89.74 -47.93 -19.23
CA VAL A 319 -89.24 -47.42 -17.93
C VAL A 319 -87.76 -47.00 -18.03
N GLU A 320 -86.93 -47.72 -18.77
CA GLU A 320 -85.50 -47.39 -18.94
C GLU A 320 -85.27 -46.04 -19.63
N GLN A 321 -86.07 -45.66 -20.63
CA GLN A 321 -85.91 -44.37 -21.33
C GLN A 321 -86.34 -43.14 -20.49
N LYS A 322 -87.15 -43.32 -19.44
CA LYS A 322 -87.63 -42.21 -18.59
C LYS A 322 -86.65 -41.81 -17.49
N ASN A 323 -85.71 -42.69 -17.11
CA ASN A 323 -84.77 -42.45 -16.00
C ASN A 323 -83.49 -41.71 -16.44
N ASP A 324 -83.05 -41.89 -17.69
CA ASP A 324 -81.82 -41.24 -18.19
C ASP A 324 -81.97 -39.71 -18.31
N TYR A 325 -83.11 -39.19 -18.77
CA TYR A 325 -83.31 -37.74 -18.95
C TYR A 325 -83.33 -36.96 -17.62
N ARG A 326 -83.82 -37.56 -16.52
CA ARG A 326 -83.94 -36.88 -15.22
C ARG A 326 -82.60 -36.75 -14.48
N LEU A 327 -81.75 -37.77 -14.59
CA LEU A 327 -80.45 -37.81 -13.93
C LEU A 327 -79.44 -36.84 -14.59
N ASP A 328 -79.52 -36.69 -15.91
CA ASP A 328 -78.65 -35.77 -16.65
C ASP A 328 -78.99 -34.30 -16.37
N PHE A 329 -80.28 -33.95 -16.22
CA PHE A 329 -80.71 -32.61 -15.86
C PHE A 329 -80.26 -32.18 -14.44
N TYR A 330 -80.29 -33.09 -13.46
CA TYR A 330 -79.80 -32.82 -12.10
C TYR A 330 -78.28 -32.58 -12.07
N LYS A 331 -77.52 -33.38 -12.83
CA LYS A 331 -76.06 -33.27 -12.91
C LYS A 331 -75.63 -31.94 -13.54
N GLU A 332 -76.27 -31.50 -14.62
CA GLU A 332 -75.96 -30.22 -15.26
C GLU A 332 -76.19 -29.04 -14.29
N TYR A 333 -77.30 -29.06 -13.55
CA TYR A 333 -77.65 -27.97 -12.63
C TYR A 333 -76.79 -27.93 -11.37
N SER A 334 -76.47 -29.09 -10.79
CA SER A 334 -75.55 -29.21 -9.64
C SER A 334 -74.15 -28.71 -9.99
N ASN A 335 -73.67 -29.01 -11.21
CA ASN A 335 -72.36 -28.53 -11.67
C ASN A 335 -72.33 -27.01 -11.83
N ARG A 336 -73.37 -26.38 -12.41
CA ARG A 336 -73.47 -24.90 -12.44
C ARG A 336 -73.48 -24.28 -11.04
N ALA A 337 -74.17 -24.90 -10.08
CA ALA A 337 -74.18 -24.40 -8.70
C ALA A 337 -72.80 -24.50 -8.04
N LYS A 338 -72.05 -25.58 -8.28
CA LYS A 338 -70.66 -25.72 -7.80
C LYS A 338 -69.74 -24.70 -8.45
N GLU A 339 -69.83 -24.50 -9.77
CA GLU A 339 -69.06 -23.47 -10.48
C GLU A 339 -69.33 -22.06 -9.96
N GLN A 340 -70.58 -21.76 -9.60
CA GLN A 340 -70.95 -20.46 -9.03
C GLN A 340 -70.38 -20.27 -7.62
N VAL A 341 -70.38 -21.32 -6.79
CA VAL A 341 -69.78 -21.30 -5.44
C VAL A 341 -68.26 -21.15 -5.52
N MET A 342 -67.61 -21.84 -6.46
CA MET A 342 -66.17 -21.69 -6.68
C MET A 342 -65.81 -20.29 -7.17
N ARG A 343 -66.66 -19.67 -8.01
CA ARG A 343 -66.52 -18.26 -8.40
C ARG A 343 -66.68 -17.30 -7.21
N ASP A 344 -67.70 -17.51 -6.38
CA ASP A 344 -67.93 -16.68 -5.19
C ASP A 344 -66.78 -16.83 -4.16
N TRP A 345 -66.22 -18.03 -3.98
CA TRP A 345 -65.04 -18.30 -3.14
C TRP A 345 -63.79 -17.58 -3.65
N ALA A 346 -63.52 -17.67 -4.96
CA ALA A 346 -62.40 -16.97 -5.58
C ALA A 346 -62.50 -15.43 -5.49
N THR A 347 -63.71 -14.89 -5.32
CA THR A 347 -63.94 -13.45 -5.07
C THR A 347 -63.99 -13.05 -3.59
N GLY A 348 -63.69 -13.98 -2.67
CA GLY A 348 -63.62 -13.71 -1.23
C GLY A 348 -64.96 -13.61 -0.50
N LYS A 349 -66.07 -14.08 -1.09
CA LYS A 349 -67.38 -14.13 -0.42
C LYS A 349 -67.51 -15.37 0.47
N ASP A 350 -68.30 -15.24 1.55
CA ASP A 350 -68.62 -16.36 2.43
C ASP A 350 -69.43 -17.45 1.69
N THR A 351 -68.77 -18.58 1.48
CA THR A 351 -69.31 -19.73 0.76
C THR A 351 -69.95 -20.79 1.66
N VAL A 352 -69.91 -20.61 2.98
CA VAL A 352 -70.50 -21.56 3.92
C VAL A 352 -72.02 -21.59 3.70
N GLY A 353 -72.52 -22.73 3.20
CA GLY A 353 -73.93 -22.92 2.85
C GLY A 353 -74.38 -22.26 1.52
N ALA A 354 -73.49 -21.65 0.73
CA ALA A 354 -73.84 -21.05 -0.56
C ALA A 354 -74.34 -22.08 -1.57
N TYR A 355 -73.67 -23.24 -1.67
CA TYR A 355 -74.13 -24.37 -2.49
C TYR A 355 -75.56 -24.80 -2.10
N ALA A 356 -75.81 -24.92 -0.79
CA ALA A 356 -77.12 -25.28 -0.27
C ALA A 356 -78.20 -24.23 -0.62
N ARG A 357 -77.87 -22.93 -0.61
CA ARG A 357 -78.78 -21.84 -1.02
C ARG A 357 -79.12 -21.91 -2.51
N TYR A 358 -78.15 -22.13 -3.39
CA TYR A 358 -78.39 -22.28 -4.84
C TYR A 358 -79.22 -23.53 -5.14
N MET A 359 -78.91 -24.65 -4.48
CA MET A 359 -79.67 -25.90 -4.61
C MET A 359 -81.11 -25.77 -4.05
N LYS A 360 -81.34 -24.91 -3.04
CA LYS A 360 -82.67 -24.66 -2.46
C LYS A 360 -83.62 -23.93 -3.44
N GLY A 361 -83.08 -23.09 -4.33
CA GLY A 361 -83.85 -22.48 -5.43
C GLY A 361 -84.27 -23.48 -6.50
N PHE A 362 -83.41 -24.47 -6.79
CA PHE A 362 -83.68 -25.57 -7.72
C PHE A 362 -84.75 -26.54 -7.17
N ASP A 363 -84.69 -26.90 -5.89
CA ASP A 363 -85.62 -27.82 -5.24
C ASP A 363 -87.09 -27.33 -5.29
N LYS A 364 -87.29 -26.00 -5.31
CA LYS A 364 -88.61 -25.37 -5.44
C LYS A 364 -89.18 -25.45 -6.87
N ASN A 365 -88.32 -25.38 -7.90
CA ASN A 365 -88.71 -25.51 -9.31
C ASN A 365 -88.86 -26.98 -9.75
N MET A 366 -88.19 -27.93 -9.08
CA MET A 366 -88.34 -29.36 -9.33
C MET A 366 -89.64 -29.92 -8.73
N LYS A 367 -90.11 -29.36 -7.59
CA LYS A 367 -91.40 -29.70 -6.96
C LYS A 367 -92.61 -29.47 -7.86
N THR A 368 -92.55 -28.52 -8.81
CA THR A 368 -93.63 -28.26 -9.78
C THR A 368 -93.59 -29.18 -11.01
N LEU A 369 -92.53 -29.95 -11.22
CA LEU A 369 -92.35 -30.87 -12.36
C LEU A 369 -92.32 -32.37 -11.95
N VAL A 370 -92.36 -32.68 -10.65
CA VAL A 370 -92.18 -34.04 -10.10
C VAL A 370 -93.27 -34.39 -9.08
N LEU A 371 -94.53 -34.29 -9.49
CA LEU A 371 -95.61 -35.05 -8.86
C LEU A 371 -95.97 -36.20 -9.82
N ASP A 372 -95.28 -37.32 -9.59
CA ASP A 372 -95.72 -38.72 -9.74
C ASP A 372 -94.59 -39.63 -10.24
N GLY A 373 -94.04 -40.42 -9.30
CA GLY A 373 -93.41 -41.71 -9.59
C GLY A 373 -91.93 -41.89 -9.23
N GLU A 374 -91.58 -41.88 -7.94
CA GLU A 374 -90.88 -42.99 -7.24
C GLU A 374 -90.53 -42.59 -5.79
N ASP A 375 -90.78 -43.51 -4.85
CA ASP A 375 -90.84 -43.25 -3.42
C ASP A 375 -89.46 -43.39 -2.72
N MET A 376 -88.86 -42.26 -2.31
CA MET A 376 -87.56 -42.18 -1.60
C MET A 376 -87.53 -42.90 -0.23
N ASN A 377 -88.69 -43.38 0.25
CA ASN A 377 -88.82 -44.12 1.50
C ASN A 377 -88.02 -45.44 1.52
N HIS A 378 -87.71 -46.02 0.35
CA HIS A 378 -87.06 -47.33 0.23
C HIS A 378 -85.51 -47.25 0.19
N VAL A 379 -84.92 -46.06 0.24
CA VAL A 379 -83.46 -45.86 0.29
C VAL A 379 -83.05 -45.51 1.73
N PRO A 380 -82.15 -46.30 2.37
CA PRO A 380 -81.63 -45.99 3.70
C PRO A 380 -81.05 -44.58 3.77
N GLU A 381 -81.30 -43.86 4.86
CA GLU A 381 -80.95 -42.45 5.01
C GLU A 381 -79.47 -42.16 4.74
N ARG A 382 -78.57 -43.05 5.20
CA ARG A 382 -77.11 -42.97 5.01
C ARG A 382 -76.61 -43.03 3.55
N PHE A 383 -77.48 -43.40 2.60
CA PHE A 383 -77.13 -43.54 1.18
C PHE A 383 -77.91 -42.59 0.26
N ARG A 384 -78.82 -41.77 0.79
CA ARG A 384 -79.72 -40.92 -0.02
C ARG A 384 -78.95 -39.85 -0.81
N ASP A 385 -77.88 -39.33 -0.24
CA ASP A 385 -76.96 -38.38 -0.89
C ASP A 385 -76.21 -39.04 -2.06
N ILE A 386 -75.62 -40.22 -1.83
CA ILE A 386 -74.90 -41.00 -2.86
C ILE A 386 -75.85 -41.39 -4.00
N TYR A 387 -77.07 -41.83 -3.67
CA TYR A 387 -78.11 -42.20 -4.63
C TYR A 387 -78.57 -41.02 -5.49
N ARG A 388 -78.78 -39.83 -4.88
CA ARG A 388 -79.15 -38.60 -5.62
C ARG A 388 -78.04 -38.12 -6.55
N GLU A 389 -76.80 -38.19 -6.10
CA GLU A 389 -75.66 -37.65 -6.84
C GLU A 389 -75.16 -38.59 -7.94
N GLY A 390 -75.52 -39.88 -7.88
CA GLY A 390 -75.09 -40.88 -8.87
C GLY A 390 -73.58 -41.07 -8.88
N ARG A 391 -72.92 -40.89 -7.73
CA ARG A 391 -71.47 -41.04 -7.58
C ARG A 391 -71.04 -42.49 -7.84
N LYS A 392 -69.93 -42.66 -8.58
CA LYS A 392 -69.31 -43.97 -8.89
C LYS A 392 -68.02 -44.13 -8.11
N MET A 393 -67.62 -45.38 -7.80
CA MET A 393 -66.37 -45.68 -7.08
C MET A 393 -65.13 -44.94 -7.62
N LYS A 394 -64.98 -44.81 -8.94
CA LYS A 394 -63.84 -44.10 -9.59
C LYS A 394 -63.76 -42.59 -9.30
N GLN A 395 -64.81 -42.00 -8.72
CA GLN A 395 -64.88 -40.57 -8.40
C GLN A 395 -64.40 -40.25 -6.98
N ILE A 396 -64.14 -41.27 -6.15
CA ILE A 396 -63.53 -41.09 -4.83
C ILE A 396 -62.03 -40.92 -5.03
N LYS A 397 -61.52 -39.74 -4.69
CA LYS A 397 -60.10 -39.41 -4.80
C LYS A 397 -59.49 -39.29 -3.42
N ASN A 398 -58.33 -39.92 -3.22
CA ASN A 398 -57.51 -39.66 -2.05
C ASN A 398 -56.83 -38.28 -2.21
N GLN A 399 -56.73 -37.53 -1.11
CA GLN A 399 -55.94 -36.32 -1.07
C GLN A 399 -54.48 -36.71 -0.77
N ALA A 400 -53.54 -36.16 -1.53
CA ALA A 400 -52.11 -36.37 -1.31
C ALA A 400 -51.50 -35.09 -0.73
N LEU A 401 -50.55 -35.26 0.17
CA LEU A 401 -49.72 -34.16 0.66
C LEU A 401 -48.94 -33.56 -0.52
N THR A 402 -48.97 -32.23 -0.64
CA THR A 402 -48.20 -31.51 -1.66
C THR A 402 -46.85 -31.06 -1.11
N ASP A 403 -45.93 -30.67 -2.00
CA ASP A 403 -44.66 -30.07 -1.61
C ASP A 403 -44.88 -28.77 -0.83
N GLN A 404 -45.92 -28.00 -1.20
CA GLN A 404 -46.30 -26.77 -0.49
C GLN A 404 -46.77 -27.05 0.94
N ASP A 405 -47.59 -28.09 1.15
CA ASP A 405 -48.03 -28.49 2.50
C ASP A 405 -46.82 -28.90 3.36
N SER A 406 -45.85 -29.59 2.75
CA SER A 406 -44.63 -30.02 3.44
C SER A 406 -43.76 -28.82 3.85
N ILE A 407 -43.67 -27.80 3.00
CA ILE A 407 -42.96 -26.54 3.29
C ILE A 407 -43.67 -25.78 4.41
N GLU A 408 -45.00 -25.67 4.39
CA GLU A 408 -45.76 -24.98 5.44
C GLU A 408 -45.63 -25.67 6.80
N ILE A 409 -45.67 -27.01 6.82
CA ILE A 409 -45.40 -27.81 8.03
C ILE A 409 -43.98 -27.54 8.53
N ALA A 410 -42.97 -27.59 7.65
CA ALA A 410 -41.59 -27.29 8.03
C ALA A 410 -41.41 -25.86 8.56
N GLN A 411 -42.03 -24.87 7.91
CA GLN A 411 -42.03 -23.46 8.33
C GLN A 411 -42.61 -23.26 9.73
N SER A 412 -43.68 -23.99 10.07
CA SER A 412 -44.30 -23.92 11.40
C SER A 412 -43.45 -24.54 12.52
N ARG A 413 -42.43 -25.34 12.17
CA ARG A 413 -41.57 -26.09 13.09
C ARG A 413 -40.16 -25.53 13.22
N TYR A 414 -39.88 -24.35 12.64
CA TYR A 414 -38.65 -23.64 12.95
C TYR A 414 -38.64 -23.17 14.41
N MET A 415 -37.48 -23.30 15.03
CA MET A 415 -37.22 -22.83 16.39
C MET A 415 -36.91 -21.33 16.38
N PHE A 416 -37.93 -20.50 16.11
CA PHE A 416 -37.78 -19.04 15.93
C PHE A 416 -37.07 -18.34 17.10
N GLU A 417 -37.28 -18.79 18.34
CA GLU A 417 -36.57 -18.25 19.51
C GLU A 417 -35.05 -18.48 19.42
N GLN A 418 -34.62 -19.67 18.98
CA GLN A 418 -33.19 -19.98 18.83
C GLN A 418 -32.56 -19.25 17.65
N ILE A 419 -33.31 -19.07 16.56
CA ILE A 419 -32.90 -18.25 15.41
C ILE A 419 -32.68 -16.81 15.85
N ALA A 420 -33.65 -16.21 16.57
CA ALA A 420 -33.53 -14.86 17.09
C ALA A 420 -32.32 -14.71 18.04
N LEU A 421 -32.05 -15.71 18.90
CA LEU A 421 -30.84 -15.73 19.73
C LEU A 421 -29.55 -15.82 18.91
N ASN A 422 -29.54 -16.58 17.82
CA ASN A 422 -28.40 -16.69 16.90
C ASN A 422 -28.14 -15.39 16.14
N GLU A 423 -29.20 -14.75 15.65
CA GLU A 423 -29.16 -13.43 15.00
C GLU A 423 -28.66 -12.36 15.97
N MET A 424 -29.16 -12.33 17.21
CA MET A 424 -28.66 -11.44 18.25
C MET A 424 -27.16 -11.66 18.52
N LYS A 425 -26.66 -12.91 18.51
CA LYS A 425 -25.21 -13.17 18.64
C LYS A 425 -24.43 -12.63 17.45
N LYS A 426 -24.96 -12.79 16.22
CA LYS A 426 -24.36 -12.25 14.99
C LYS A 426 -24.27 -10.73 15.02
N GLU A 427 -25.34 -10.05 15.43
CA GLU A 427 -25.37 -8.58 15.57
C GLU A 427 -24.39 -8.07 16.63
N ARG A 428 -24.29 -8.75 17.77
CA ARG A 428 -23.42 -8.36 18.89
C ARG A 428 -21.98 -8.84 18.74
N GLN A 429 -21.60 -9.39 17.60
CA GLN A 429 -20.28 -9.98 17.38
C GLN A 429 -19.14 -9.00 17.68
N GLU A 430 -19.20 -7.77 17.17
CA GLU A 430 -18.16 -6.76 17.38
C GLU A 430 -18.13 -6.23 18.83
N GLU A 431 -19.29 -6.12 19.50
CA GLU A 431 -19.33 -5.82 20.93
C GLU A 431 -18.63 -6.91 21.73
N LYS A 432 -18.93 -8.17 21.40
CA LYS A 432 -18.41 -9.32 22.13
C LYS A 432 -16.92 -9.53 21.86
N ARG A 433 -16.45 -9.18 20.66
CA ARG A 433 -15.03 -9.09 20.32
C ARG A 433 -14.29 -8.12 21.24
N LYS A 434 -14.80 -6.90 21.42
CA LYS A 434 -14.19 -5.87 22.29
C LYS A 434 -14.22 -6.26 23.76
N GLU A 435 -15.26 -6.97 24.19
CA GLU A 435 -15.38 -7.43 25.58
C GLU A 435 -14.42 -8.57 25.91
N LEU A 436 -14.28 -9.55 24.99
CA LEU A 436 -13.41 -10.71 25.17
C LEU A 436 -11.94 -10.40 24.90
N ILE A 437 -11.65 -9.71 23.79
CA ILE A 437 -10.28 -9.39 23.37
C ILE A 437 -9.88 -8.04 23.96
N VAL A 438 -9.49 -8.06 25.24
CA VAL A 438 -9.02 -6.87 25.96
C VAL A 438 -7.66 -6.39 25.43
N PHE A 439 -6.78 -7.32 25.09
CA PHE A 439 -5.43 -7.03 24.58
C PHE A 439 -5.32 -7.52 23.12
N PRO A 440 -5.62 -6.68 22.12
CA PRO A 440 -5.47 -7.06 20.72
C PRO A 440 -3.99 -7.26 20.35
N TYR A 441 -3.74 -8.02 19.28
CA TYR A 441 -2.41 -8.09 18.69
C TYR A 441 -2.12 -6.77 17.97
N GLU A 442 -0.97 -6.18 18.27
CA GLU A 442 -0.50 -4.96 17.61
C GLU A 442 -0.16 -5.26 16.15
N THR A 443 -0.55 -4.35 15.25
CA THR A 443 -0.23 -4.47 13.82
C THR A 443 0.95 -3.58 13.48
N ASN A 444 1.81 -4.00 12.55
CA ASN A 444 2.94 -3.19 12.07
C ASN A 444 4.08 -2.97 13.09
N VAL A 445 4.28 -3.94 13.98
CA VAL A 445 5.33 -3.95 15.01
C VAL A 445 6.67 -4.40 14.41
N ARG A 446 7.79 -3.90 14.97
CA ARG A 446 9.14 -4.34 14.62
C ARG A 446 9.44 -5.72 15.18
N LEU A 447 9.03 -5.96 16.42
CA LEU A 447 9.21 -7.20 17.16
C LEU A 447 8.00 -7.42 18.06
N ASP A 448 7.35 -8.58 17.97
CA ASP A 448 6.37 -9.06 18.93
C ASP A 448 6.88 -10.41 19.44
N SER A 449 7.34 -10.47 20.69
CA SER A 449 7.98 -11.68 21.21
C SER A 449 7.69 -11.93 22.68
N VAL A 450 7.59 -13.21 23.03
CA VAL A 450 7.51 -13.67 24.42
C VAL A 450 8.92 -13.86 24.93
N ILE A 451 9.24 -13.28 26.09
CA ILE A 451 10.59 -13.31 26.65
C ILE A 451 10.65 -13.95 28.04
N GLN A 452 11.85 -14.37 28.43
CA GLN A 452 12.17 -14.69 29.82
C GLN A 452 12.36 -13.39 30.61
N THR A 453 11.86 -13.36 31.84
CA THR A 453 11.76 -12.14 32.67
C THR A 453 12.80 -12.08 33.78
N ASP A 454 13.72 -13.04 33.82
CA ASP A 454 14.78 -13.18 34.82
C ASP A 454 16.00 -12.27 34.54
N GLN A 455 16.18 -11.88 33.27
CA GLN A 455 17.29 -11.05 32.83
C GLN A 455 16.79 -9.78 32.14
N GLN A 456 17.69 -8.80 32.03
CA GLN A 456 17.44 -7.60 31.23
C GLN A 456 17.25 -7.97 29.74
N PHE A 457 16.33 -7.29 29.06
CA PHE A 457 16.13 -7.48 27.64
C PHE A 457 16.93 -6.43 26.85
N VAL A 458 17.67 -6.89 25.84
CA VAL A 458 18.52 -6.04 24.99
C VAL A 458 18.16 -6.29 23.52
N TYR A 459 17.76 -5.23 22.82
CA TYR A 459 17.38 -5.31 21.40
C TYR A 459 18.16 -4.30 20.57
N TYR A 460 18.78 -4.75 19.49
CA TYR A 460 19.45 -3.89 18.51
C TYR A 460 18.45 -3.47 17.44
N TYR A 461 18.08 -2.19 17.47
CA TYR A 461 17.14 -1.57 16.54
C TYR A 461 17.92 -0.89 15.41
N LYS A 462 17.58 -1.19 14.16
CA LYS A 462 18.18 -0.56 12.97
C LYS A 462 17.09 -0.16 11.97
N GLN A 463 17.11 1.09 11.54
CA GLN A 463 16.12 1.63 10.60
C GLN A 463 16.73 2.66 9.64
N ASP A 464 16.52 2.42 8.36
CA ASP A 464 16.85 3.36 7.29
C ASP A 464 15.83 4.50 7.29
N TYR A 465 16.32 5.74 7.35
CA TYR A 465 15.51 6.95 7.43
C TYR A 465 15.90 7.95 6.33
N PRO A 466 14.94 8.49 5.55
CA PRO A 466 15.24 9.49 4.52
C PRO A 466 15.60 10.85 5.13
N VAL A 467 16.59 11.53 4.56
CA VAL A 467 17.03 12.87 4.99
C VAL A 467 16.35 13.92 4.12
N SER A 468 15.67 14.87 4.76
CA SER A 468 15.10 16.04 4.09
C SER A 468 16.11 17.20 4.04
N PRO A 469 15.96 18.14 3.10
CA PRO A 469 16.79 19.35 3.05
C PRO A 469 16.78 20.10 4.39
N GLY A 470 17.94 20.63 4.79
CA GLY A 470 18.13 21.34 6.07
C GLY A 470 18.24 20.44 7.31
N MET A 471 18.04 19.12 7.20
CA MET A 471 18.19 18.21 8.35
C MET A 471 19.67 18.03 8.73
N LYS A 472 20.02 18.52 9.92
CA LYS A 472 21.37 18.44 10.50
C LYS A 472 21.44 17.52 11.72
N ARG A 473 20.33 17.39 12.44
CA ARG A 473 20.21 16.58 13.66
C ARG A 473 18.92 15.78 13.68
N LEU A 474 18.98 14.56 14.18
CA LEU A 474 17.83 13.72 14.50
C LEU A 474 17.83 13.48 15.99
N ARG A 475 16.70 13.71 16.65
CA ARG A 475 16.52 13.41 18.06
C ARG A 475 15.64 12.17 18.18
N LEU A 476 16.13 11.15 18.86
CA LEU A 476 15.38 9.93 19.13
C LEU A 476 14.93 9.95 20.57
N THR A 477 13.64 9.76 20.79
CA THR A 477 13.04 9.54 22.10
C THR A 477 12.26 8.25 22.08
N MET A 478 12.00 7.68 23.26
CA MET A 478 11.19 6.48 23.39
C MET A 478 10.16 6.68 24.48
N SER A 479 8.93 6.29 24.18
CA SER A 479 7.88 6.16 25.20
C SER A 479 7.64 4.69 25.48
N THR A 480 7.48 4.36 26.75
CA THR A 480 7.27 2.99 27.22
C THR A 480 5.93 2.90 27.91
N THR A 481 5.14 1.92 27.49
CA THR A 481 3.83 1.63 28.07
C THR A 481 3.81 0.18 28.53
N ILE A 482 3.30 -0.06 29.73
CA ILE A 482 3.23 -1.38 30.34
C ILE A 482 1.76 -1.67 30.61
N ASP A 483 1.24 -2.72 29.99
CA ASP A 483 -0.10 -3.21 30.25
C ASP A 483 0.00 -4.50 31.06
N ALA A 484 -0.68 -4.53 32.19
CA ALA A 484 -0.75 -5.71 33.03
C ALA A 484 -2.03 -6.50 32.76
N ILE A 485 -2.00 -7.81 33.05
CA ILE A 485 -3.14 -8.74 32.89
C ILE A 485 -4.43 -8.23 33.57
N ASP A 486 -4.29 -7.40 34.60
CA ASP A 486 -5.37 -6.84 35.41
C ASP A 486 -6.02 -5.58 34.83
N ARG A 487 -5.61 -5.21 33.60
CA ARG A 487 -6.04 -4.02 32.86
C ARG A 487 -5.48 -2.71 33.40
N SER A 488 -4.59 -2.75 34.38
CA SER A 488 -3.81 -1.56 34.73
C SER A 488 -2.83 -1.25 33.60
N GLN A 489 -2.71 0.04 33.27
CA GLN A 489 -1.78 0.55 32.29
C GLN A 489 -0.87 1.57 32.97
N PHE A 490 0.43 1.43 32.74
CA PHE A 490 1.44 2.35 33.23
C PHE A 490 2.23 2.95 32.08
N ILE A 491 2.21 4.28 32.00
CA ILE A 491 2.93 5.05 31.00
C ILE A 491 4.18 5.61 31.68
N GLN A 492 5.36 5.16 31.26
CA GLN A 492 6.61 5.72 31.76
C GLN A 492 6.82 7.14 31.22
N PRO A 493 7.46 8.02 32.01
CA PRO A 493 7.96 9.29 31.48
C PRO A 493 8.91 9.02 30.30
N GLN A 494 9.00 9.99 29.38
CA GLN A 494 9.83 9.83 28.19
C GLN A 494 11.29 9.52 28.57
N SER A 495 11.92 8.62 27.81
CA SER A 495 13.33 8.32 27.96
C SER A 495 14.20 9.55 27.67
N ASP A 496 15.49 9.47 27.99
CA ASP A 496 16.45 10.47 27.53
C ASP A 496 16.47 10.56 26.00
N THR A 497 16.88 11.71 25.49
CA THR A 497 16.90 12.00 24.06
C THR A 497 18.27 11.72 23.47
N LEU A 498 18.37 10.74 22.57
CA LEU A 498 19.59 10.54 21.79
C LEU A 498 19.62 11.50 20.60
N SER A 499 20.68 12.30 20.51
CA SER A 499 20.89 13.22 19.37
C SER A 499 21.91 12.63 18.39
N TYR A 500 21.45 12.34 17.17
CA TYR A 500 22.31 12.00 16.03
C TYR A 500 22.63 13.26 15.24
N PHE A 501 23.89 13.46 14.94
CA PHE A 501 24.35 14.47 13.99
C PHE A 501 24.54 13.81 12.64
N ILE A 502 23.89 14.34 11.61
CA ILE A 502 24.02 13.74 10.28
C ILE A 502 25.35 14.25 9.68
N SER A 503 26.37 13.40 9.64
CA SER A 503 27.60 13.68 8.91
C SER A 503 27.32 13.55 7.42
N SER A 504 27.65 14.60 6.66
CA SER A 504 27.48 14.61 5.20
C SER A 504 28.73 15.18 4.56
N LEU A 505 29.02 14.68 3.36
CA LEU A 505 30.06 15.21 2.50
C LEU A 505 29.82 16.68 2.17
N SER A 506 28.57 17.16 2.19
CA SER A 506 28.25 18.58 2.00
C SER A 506 28.90 19.55 3.00
N GLN A 507 29.45 19.03 4.11
CA GLN A 507 30.22 19.82 5.08
C GLN A 507 31.66 20.09 4.63
N LEU A 508 32.17 19.38 3.61
CA LEU A 508 33.52 19.54 3.06
C LEU A 508 33.65 20.74 2.11
N VAL A 509 32.65 21.62 2.10
CA VAL A 509 32.63 22.82 1.27
C VAL A 509 33.82 23.73 1.58
N ASP A 510 34.52 24.13 0.54
CA ASP A 510 35.60 25.11 0.64
C ASP A 510 35.05 26.53 0.48
N SER A 511 34.93 27.24 1.61
CA SER A 511 34.46 28.63 1.65
C SER A 511 35.48 29.64 1.13
N SER A 512 36.77 29.26 1.01
CA SER A 512 37.81 30.15 0.48
C SER A 512 37.54 30.51 -0.99
N LEU A 513 36.87 29.60 -1.72
CA LEU A 513 36.46 29.81 -3.10
C LEU A 513 35.34 30.86 -3.23
N ILE A 514 34.72 31.37 -2.17
CA ILE A 514 33.79 32.50 -2.30
C ILE A 514 34.49 33.74 -2.87
N VAL A 515 35.77 33.93 -2.53
CA VAL A 515 36.54 35.10 -2.93
C VAL A 515 37.46 34.73 -4.09
N LYS A 516 37.21 35.32 -5.27
CA LYS A 516 38.13 35.20 -6.40
C LYS A 516 39.29 36.16 -6.16
N THR A 517 40.49 35.59 -6.11
CA THR A 517 41.72 36.33 -5.89
C THR A 517 42.46 36.47 -7.22
N THR A 518 42.67 37.70 -7.69
CA THR A 518 43.48 37.98 -8.89
C THR A 518 44.68 38.83 -8.52
N THR A 519 45.87 38.32 -8.82
CA THR A 519 47.12 39.05 -8.63
C THR A 519 47.34 39.94 -9.85
N VAL A 520 47.33 41.25 -9.63
CA VAL A 520 47.66 42.23 -10.65
C VAL A 520 49.07 42.72 -10.36
N HIS A 521 49.94 42.72 -11.38
CA HIS A 521 51.27 43.33 -11.31
C HIS A 521 51.19 44.76 -11.83
N ARG A 522 51.90 45.67 -11.15
CA ARG A 522 51.98 47.09 -11.53
C ARG A 522 52.74 47.26 -12.83
N ASP A 523 53.89 46.61 -12.90
CA ASP A 523 54.82 46.70 -14.01
C ASP A 523 54.54 45.51 -14.95
N VAL A 524 54.30 45.81 -16.23
CA VAL A 524 53.89 44.84 -17.25
C VAL A 524 54.79 45.04 -18.47
N TYR A 525 55.22 43.94 -19.07
CA TYR A 525 55.96 44.00 -20.34
C TYR A 525 55.28 43.15 -21.42
N ASN A 526 55.46 43.57 -22.66
CA ASN A 526 55.06 42.81 -23.84
C ASN A 526 56.19 42.87 -24.88
N SER A 527 56.40 41.79 -25.64
CA SER A 527 57.41 41.76 -26.70
C SER A 527 56.79 41.34 -28.02
N MET A 528 57.19 42.02 -29.10
CA MET A 528 56.73 41.76 -30.47
C MET A 528 57.91 41.82 -31.43
N THR A 529 57.90 40.96 -32.45
CA THR A 529 58.87 40.99 -33.54
C THR A 529 58.19 41.43 -34.84
N VAL A 530 58.81 42.37 -35.54
CA VAL A 530 58.38 42.83 -36.87
C VAL A 530 59.54 42.79 -37.86
N TYR A 531 59.24 42.76 -39.16
CA TYR A 531 60.24 42.55 -40.21
C TYR A 531 60.37 43.74 -41.17
N PRO A 532 60.92 44.88 -40.70
CA PRO A 532 61.03 46.08 -41.52
C PRO A 532 62.00 45.85 -42.69
N LYS A 533 61.54 46.18 -43.90
CA LYS A 533 62.30 46.08 -45.14
C LYS A 533 63.01 47.39 -45.42
N PHE A 534 64.31 47.28 -45.67
CA PHE A 534 65.16 48.37 -46.14
C PHE A 534 65.61 48.06 -47.57
N ALA A 535 65.93 49.10 -48.35
CA ALA A 535 66.67 48.89 -49.59
C ALA A 535 68.08 48.35 -49.28
N THR A 536 68.63 47.52 -50.16
CA THR A 536 69.92 46.84 -49.96
C THR A 536 71.03 47.84 -49.59
N GLY A 537 71.77 47.57 -48.51
CA GLY A 537 72.84 48.44 -48.00
C GLY A 537 72.39 49.81 -47.47
N LYS A 538 71.09 50.13 -47.47
CA LYS A 538 70.56 51.40 -46.95
C LYS A 538 69.96 51.24 -45.55
N SER A 539 69.98 52.33 -44.80
CA SER A 539 69.36 52.46 -43.47
C SER A 539 68.13 53.35 -43.45
N THR A 540 67.82 54.06 -44.55
CA THR A 540 66.66 54.96 -44.62
C THR A 540 65.36 54.15 -44.62
N PHE A 541 64.48 54.42 -43.65
CA PHE A 541 63.19 53.76 -43.55
C PHE A 541 62.15 54.44 -44.45
N ASN A 542 61.38 53.64 -45.20
CA ASN A 542 60.28 54.12 -46.04
C ASN A 542 59.05 53.23 -45.82
N ILE A 543 57.97 53.85 -45.35
CA ILE A 543 56.71 53.16 -45.04
C ILE A 543 56.05 52.52 -46.28
N ASN A 544 56.21 53.13 -47.45
CA ASN A 544 55.63 52.67 -48.71
C ASN A 544 56.52 51.65 -49.43
N TYR A 545 57.65 51.24 -48.84
CA TYR A 545 58.52 50.23 -49.41
C TYR A 545 58.05 48.83 -49.01
N LYS A 546 57.66 48.04 -50.02
CA LYS A 546 57.15 46.67 -49.84
C LYS A 546 55.99 46.62 -48.82
N ASP A 547 56.07 45.73 -47.85
CA ASP A 547 55.07 45.43 -46.82
C ASP A 547 55.28 46.20 -45.51
N ASN A 548 56.17 47.20 -45.50
CA ASN A 548 56.49 47.98 -44.30
C ASN A 548 55.26 48.61 -43.64
N LYS A 549 54.28 49.07 -44.41
CA LYS A 549 53.04 49.61 -43.84
C LYS A 549 52.35 48.61 -42.91
N ALA A 550 52.18 47.37 -43.35
CA ALA A 550 51.53 46.34 -42.55
C ALA A 550 52.34 45.96 -41.29
N GLU A 551 53.66 45.91 -41.40
CA GLU A 551 54.54 45.61 -40.25
C GLU A 551 54.54 46.72 -39.20
N ILE A 552 54.52 47.97 -39.64
CA ILE A 552 54.45 49.14 -38.76
C ILE A 552 53.07 49.31 -38.13
N ASP A 553 51.99 49.07 -38.89
CA ASP A 553 50.62 49.17 -38.37
C ASP A 553 50.41 48.23 -37.17
N LYS A 554 51.05 47.04 -37.16
CA LYS A 554 51.06 46.14 -35.99
C LYS A 554 51.64 46.82 -34.75
N VAL A 555 52.78 47.49 -34.89
CA VAL A 555 53.44 48.23 -33.79
C VAL A 555 52.57 49.36 -33.29
N VAL A 556 52.05 50.19 -34.20
CA VAL A 556 51.25 51.37 -33.86
C VAL A 556 49.95 50.97 -33.18
N ASN A 557 49.25 49.96 -33.70
CA ASN A 557 48.01 49.47 -33.10
C ASN A 557 48.27 48.88 -31.72
N THR A 558 49.32 48.08 -31.54
CA THR A 558 49.70 47.51 -30.24
C THR A 558 49.98 48.60 -29.20
N TYR A 559 50.75 49.62 -29.59
CA TYR A 559 51.03 50.78 -28.73
C TYR A 559 49.75 51.51 -28.32
N ARG A 560 48.84 51.77 -29.28
CA ARG A 560 47.56 52.45 -29.03
C ARG A 560 46.58 51.61 -28.20
N THR A 561 46.56 50.29 -28.36
CA THR A 561 45.74 49.40 -27.53
C THR A 561 46.21 49.43 -26.08
N PHE A 562 47.52 49.42 -25.82
CA PHE A 562 48.04 49.47 -24.44
C PHE A 562 47.79 50.82 -23.77
N THR A 563 48.03 51.93 -24.48
CA THR A 563 47.88 53.29 -23.93
C THR A 563 46.43 53.78 -23.89
N GLY A 564 45.60 53.40 -24.87
CA GLY A 564 44.18 53.77 -24.96
C GLY A 564 43.27 52.86 -24.14
N GLU A 565 42.89 51.71 -24.71
CA GLU A 565 41.95 50.77 -24.09
C GLU A 565 42.52 50.14 -22.80
N GLY A 566 43.80 49.78 -22.83
CA GLY A 566 44.51 49.17 -21.70
C GLY A 566 44.77 50.12 -20.54
N LYS A 567 44.64 51.45 -20.76
CA LYS A 567 44.96 52.52 -19.80
C LYS A 567 46.31 52.34 -19.10
N LEU A 568 47.28 51.76 -19.80
CA LEU A 568 48.64 51.56 -19.29
C LEU A 568 49.49 52.78 -19.62
N PHE A 569 50.35 53.17 -18.69
CA PHE A 569 51.38 54.17 -18.94
C PHE A 569 52.59 53.49 -19.60
N MET A 570 53.10 54.05 -20.69
CA MET A 570 54.24 53.47 -21.41
C MET A 570 55.55 54.05 -20.86
N ASP A 571 56.35 53.24 -20.17
CA ASP A 571 57.63 53.69 -19.61
C ASP A 571 58.74 53.72 -20.66
N SER A 572 58.83 52.64 -21.44
CA SER A 572 59.79 52.59 -22.55
C SER A 572 59.44 51.54 -23.58
N VAL A 573 59.77 51.83 -24.84
CA VAL A 573 59.76 50.84 -25.92
C VAL A 573 61.18 50.65 -26.40
N VAL A 574 61.72 49.46 -26.17
CA VAL A 574 63.08 49.10 -26.62
C VAL A 574 62.99 48.50 -28.01
N ILE A 575 63.53 49.19 -29.01
CA ILE A 575 63.59 48.75 -30.41
C ILE A 575 64.98 48.16 -30.65
N ARG A 576 65.08 46.83 -30.68
CA ARG A 576 66.31 46.10 -31.03
C ARG A 576 66.26 45.70 -32.50
N VAL A 577 67.18 46.21 -33.31
CA VAL A 577 67.29 45.83 -34.72
C VAL A 577 68.45 44.89 -34.95
N THR A 578 68.17 43.84 -35.72
CA THR A 578 69.17 42.91 -36.26
C THR A 578 69.19 43.01 -37.77
N THR A 579 70.32 42.67 -38.37
CA THR A 579 70.49 42.61 -39.81
C THR A 579 70.81 41.19 -40.24
N ALA A 580 70.60 40.93 -41.52
CA ALA A 580 71.17 39.75 -42.15
C ALA A 580 72.70 39.81 -42.12
N LEU A 581 73.31 38.66 -42.36
CA LEU A 581 74.76 38.45 -42.38
C LEU A 581 75.33 38.86 -43.75
N ASP A 582 74.76 39.88 -44.40
CA ASP A 582 75.14 40.28 -45.75
C ASP A 582 76.07 41.50 -45.71
N GLY A 583 77.36 41.25 -45.50
CA GLY A 583 78.37 42.30 -45.38
C GLY A 583 79.54 41.84 -44.52
N SER A 584 80.41 42.76 -44.11
CA SER A 584 81.34 42.46 -43.02
C SER A 584 80.65 42.71 -41.68
N TYR A 585 80.96 41.91 -40.68
CA TYR A 585 80.40 41.98 -39.33
C TYR A 585 80.32 43.41 -38.77
N ASP A 586 81.43 44.17 -38.86
CA ASP A 586 81.49 45.57 -38.39
C ASP A 586 80.51 46.50 -39.12
N LYS A 587 80.33 46.31 -40.43
CA LYS A 587 79.39 47.11 -41.22
C LYS A 587 77.95 46.74 -40.89
N ASN A 588 77.68 45.47 -40.58
CA ASN A 588 76.36 45.01 -40.18
C ASN A 588 75.97 45.53 -38.79
N ILE A 589 76.92 45.65 -37.87
CA ILE A 589 76.72 46.38 -36.60
C ILE A 589 76.31 47.83 -36.87
N GLU A 590 77.11 48.58 -37.64
CA GLU A 590 76.83 49.98 -37.95
C GLU A 590 75.48 50.15 -38.68
N LEU A 591 75.16 49.24 -39.59
CA LEU A 591 73.90 49.23 -40.35
C LEU A 591 72.70 48.97 -39.43
N SER A 592 72.80 48.01 -38.51
CA SER A 592 71.75 47.71 -37.53
C SER A 592 71.49 48.90 -36.60
N MET A 593 72.54 49.62 -36.18
CA MET A 593 72.43 50.86 -35.41
C MET A 593 71.68 51.94 -36.18
N LYS A 594 72.11 52.26 -37.40
CA LYS A 594 71.46 53.28 -38.25
C LYS A 594 70.00 52.93 -38.57
N ARG A 595 69.69 51.64 -38.75
CA ARG A 595 68.31 51.16 -38.99
C ARG A 595 67.43 51.28 -37.74
N ALA A 596 67.98 51.00 -36.56
CA ALA A 596 67.27 51.20 -35.29
C ALA A 596 66.92 52.69 -35.09
N GLU A 597 67.86 53.59 -35.37
CA GLU A 597 67.62 55.04 -35.33
C GLU A 597 66.57 55.49 -36.35
N ALA A 598 66.62 54.97 -37.58
CA ALA A 598 65.63 55.28 -38.60
C ALA A 598 64.20 54.87 -38.18
N LEU A 599 64.06 53.70 -37.56
CA LEU A 599 62.77 53.25 -37.02
C LEU A 599 62.32 54.08 -35.83
N LYS A 600 63.23 54.40 -34.88
CA LYS A 600 62.93 55.30 -33.77
C LYS A 600 62.40 56.64 -34.28
N ASN A 601 63.12 57.28 -35.20
CA ASN A 601 62.74 58.57 -35.78
C ASN A 601 61.38 58.52 -36.49
N TYR A 602 61.06 57.40 -37.13
CA TYR A 602 59.75 57.19 -37.73
C TYR A 602 58.66 57.07 -36.65
N PHE A 603 58.86 56.23 -35.64
CA PHE A 603 57.89 56.04 -34.56
C PHE A 603 57.66 57.30 -33.73
N THR A 604 58.71 58.11 -33.47
CA THR A 604 58.60 59.40 -32.78
C THR A 604 57.57 60.32 -33.44
N ARG A 605 57.46 60.29 -34.78
CA ARG A 605 56.53 61.13 -35.55
C ARG A 605 55.12 60.58 -35.69
N VAL A 606 54.93 59.28 -35.43
CA VAL A 606 53.68 58.56 -35.74
C VAL A 606 52.88 58.21 -34.48
N LEU A 607 53.57 58.01 -33.35
CA LEU A 607 52.94 57.53 -32.11
C LEU A 607 52.30 58.65 -31.27
N SER A 608 52.88 59.85 -31.25
CA SER A 608 52.36 61.02 -30.52
C SER A 608 52.74 62.31 -31.25
N ASP A 609 51.98 63.38 -31.00
CA ASP A 609 52.30 64.73 -31.47
C ASP A 609 53.42 65.40 -30.63
N ASP A 610 53.70 64.88 -29.43
CA ASP A 610 54.82 65.31 -28.58
C ASP A 610 56.09 64.50 -28.89
N GLU A 611 56.94 65.04 -29.77
CA GLU A 611 58.21 64.41 -30.14
C GLU A 611 59.19 64.30 -28.95
N TYR A 612 59.11 65.17 -27.94
CA TYR A 612 60.00 65.14 -26.79
C TYR A 612 59.69 63.95 -25.89
N GLU A 613 58.41 63.72 -25.62
CA GLU A 613 57.92 62.56 -24.86
C GLU A 613 58.32 61.25 -25.54
N MET A 614 58.05 61.11 -26.84
CA MET A 614 58.38 59.88 -27.59
C MET A 614 59.88 59.62 -27.65
N ASN A 615 60.71 60.66 -27.70
CA ASN A 615 62.16 60.48 -27.68
C ASN A 615 62.70 59.94 -26.36
N MET A 616 62.02 60.19 -25.24
CA MET A 616 62.32 59.60 -23.92
C MET A 616 61.85 58.15 -23.81
N ILE A 617 60.66 57.83 -24.33
CA ILE A 617 60.06 56.49 -24.27
C ILE A 617 60.77 55.52 -25.22
N LEU A 618 61.05 55.93 -26.46
CA LEU A 618 61.64 55.07 -27.48
C LEU A 618 63.16 54.92 -27.29
N LYS A 619 63.62 53.71 -27.02
CA LYS A 619 65.04 53.38 -26.81
C LYS A 619 65.54 52.45 -27.91
N THR A 620 66.65 52.78 -28.54
CA THR A 620 67.25 51.92 -29.57
C THR A 620 68.29 50.97 -28.98
N ARG A 621 68.31 49.76 -29.53
CA ARG A 621 69.36 48.76 -29.33
C ARG A 621 69.70 48.19 -30.70
N PHE A 622 70.93 47.75 -30.86
CA PHE A 622 71.41 47.13 -32.09
C PHE A 622 72.22 45.89 -31.73
N SER A 623 72.18 44.89 -32.58
CA SER A 623 72.87 43.61 -32.33
C SER A 623 73.65 43.11 -33.54
N GLY A 624 73.67 43.87 -34.65
CA GLY A 624 74.30 43.43 -35.89
C GLY A 624 73.65 42.15 -36.39
N GLU A 625 74.47 41.13 -36.58
CA GLU A 625 74.08 39.82 -37.11
C GLU A 625 73.49 38.91 -36.03
N ASP A 626 72.31 38.33 -36.29
CA ASP A 626 71.62 37.42 -35.37
C ASP A 626 71.87 35.94 -35.70
N TRP A 627 73.08 35.49 -35.39
CA TRP A 627 73.54 34.10 -35.56
C TRP A 627 72.70 33.08 -34.77
N ASN A 628 72.19 33.48 -33.60
CA ASN A 628 71.36 32.62 -32.76
C ASN A 628 70.00 32.31 -33.41
N THR A 629 69.36 33.32 -34.00
CA THR A 629 68.11 33.11 -34.74
C THR A 629 68.35 32.30 -36.00
N MET A 630 69.47 32.52 -36.70
CA MET A 630 69.86 31.68 -37.84
C MET A 630 69.94 30.20 -37.45
N ALA A 631 70.66 29.87 -36.38
CA ALA A 631 70.76 28.48 -35.89
C ALA A 631 69.38 27.90 -35.53
N LYS A 632 68.53 28.65 -34.82
CA LYS A 632 67.16 28.22 -34.48
C LYS A 632 66.30 27.97 -35.71
N LEU A 633 66.44 28.77 -36.76
CA LEU A 633 65.71 28.60 -38.01
C LEU A 633 66.21 27.36 -38.78
N ILE A 634 67.53 27.13 -38.83
CA ILE A 634 68.13 25.93 -39.43
C ILE A 634 67.63 24.66 -38.74
N VAL A 635 67.57 24.63 -37.39
CA VAL A 635 67.04 23.50 -36.61
C VAL A 635 65.61 23.11 -37.01
N LYS A 636 64.77 24.05 -37.44
CA LYS A 636 63.38 23.77 -37.83
C LYS A 636 63.23 23.25 -39.26
N ARG A 637 64.27 23.34 -40.09
CA ARG A 637 64.23 22.94 -41.50
C ARG A 637 64.51 21.44 -41.68
N THR A 638 63.89 20.87 -42.71
CA THR A 638 64.04 19.46 -43.12
C THR A 638 64.67 19.29 -44.50
N ASP A 639 64.91 20.39 -45.21
CA ASP A 639 65.36 20.46 -46.61
C ASP A 639 66.85 20.77 -46.77
N MET A 640 67.62 20.69 -45.68
CA MET A 640 69.07 20.96 -45.65
C MET A 640 69.85 19.67 -45.35
N PRO A 641 70.58 19.09 -46.33
CA PRO A 641 71.30 17.82 -46.14
C PRO A 641 72.42 17.88 -45.10
N ASN A 642 73.21 18.96 -45.06
CA ASN A 642 74.38 19.10 -44.17
C ASN A 642 74.06 19.90 -42.90
N LYS A 643 72.82 19.80 -42.42
CA LYS A 643 72.29 20.61 -41.32
C LYS A 643 73.07 20.44 -40.02
N ALA A 644 73.49 19.22 -39.68
CA ALA A 644 74.18 18.94 -38.43
C ALA A 644 75.59 19.54 -38.43
N GLU A 645 76.30 19.40 -39.55
CA GLU A 645 77.65 19.92 -39.77
C GLU A 645 77.66 21.46 -39.82
N ILE A 646 76.64 22.06 -40.45
CA ILE A 646 76.49 23.53 -40.46
C ILE A 646 76.23 24.05 -39.04
N LEU A 647 75.38 23.38 -38.25
CA LEU A 647 75.11 23.82 -36.87
C LEU A 647 76.36 23.70 -35.98
N ASP A 648 77.18 22.66 -36.14
CA ASP A 648 78.45 22.53 -35.43
C ASP A 648 79.49 23.58 -35.87
N MET A 649 79.51 23.92 -37.16
CA MET A 649 80.35 25.01 -37.67
C MET A 649 79.96 26.36 -37.05
N LEU A 650 78.66 26.62 -36.87
CA LEU A 650 78.18 27.87 -36.27
C LEU A 650 78.48 27.96 -34.76
N THR A 651 78.49 26.84 -34.02
CA THR A 651 78.80 26.84 -32.58
C THR A 651 80.29 27.03 -32.30
N GLN A 652 81.17 26.60 -33.21
CA GLN A 652 82.63 26.72 -33.08
C GLN A 652 83.21 28.00 -33.71
N ALA A 653 82.36 28.82 -34.33
CA ALA A 653 82.78 30.03 -35.04
C ALA A 653 83.35 31.11 -34.09
N VAL A 654 84.63 31.42 -34.24
CA VAL A 654 85.31 32.53 -33.52
C VAL A 654 85.27 33.83 -34.33
N ASN A 655 85.37 33.74 -35.66
CA ASN A 655 85.30 34.88 -36.58
C ASN A 655 84.06 34.75 -37.48
N PRO A 656 83.04 35.61 -37.30
CA PRO A 656 81.79 35.56 -38.06
C PRO A 656 81.99 35.63 -39.59
N ASP A 657 82.81 36.57 -40.06
CA ASP A 657 83.05 36.79 -41.50
C ASP A 657 83.78 35.59 -42.15
N GLN A 658 84.72 34.99 -41.41
CA GLN A 658 85.42 33.80 -41.87
C GLN A 658 84.48 32.59 -41.92
N CYS A 659 83.66 32.41 -40.88
CA CYS A 659 82.68 31.33 -40.80
C CYS A 659 81.67 31.42 -41.96
N GLU A 660 81.16 32.61 -42.27
CA GLU A 660 80.25 32.79 -43.41
C GLU A 660 80.93 32.46 -44.75
N SER A 661 82.18 32.89 -44.94
CA SER A 661 82.96 32.58 -46.15
C SER A 661 83.24 31.06 -46.28
N GLU A 662 83.53 30.38 -45.18
CA GLU A 662 83.74 28.93 -45.15
C GLU A 662 82.45 28.17 -45.43
N LEU A 663 81.35 28.58 -44.81
CA LEU A 663 80.01 28.05 -45.05
C LEU A 663 79.62 28.15 -46.53
N LYS A 664 79.89 29.32 -47.15
CA LYS A 664 79.63 29.57 -48.56
C LYS A 664 80.47 28.71 -49.51
N LYS A 665 81.71 28.35 -49.12
CA LYS A 665 82.61 27.51 -49.93
C LYS A 665 82.33 26.02 -49.75
N ALA A 666 82.12 25.58 -48.51
CA ALA A 666 81.95 24.17 -48.17
C ALA A 666 80.55 23.65 -48.51
N TYR A 667 79.51 24.48 -48.35
CA TYR A 667 78.12 24.07 -48.49
C TYR A 667 77.31 25.03 -49.39
N PRO A 668 77.62 25.15 -50.69
CA PRO A 668 77.01 26.15 -51.57
C PRO A 668 75.50 25.99 -51.77
N GLU A 669 74.96 24.77 -51.80
CA GLU A 669 73.51 24.51 -51.94
C GLU A 669 72.73 24.86 -50.67
N ASP A 670 73.22 24.46 -49.50
CA ASP A 670 72.64 24.83 -48.21
C ASP A 670 72.78 26.33 -47.93
N PHE A 671 73.90 26.94 -48.32
CA PHE A 671 74.11 28.38 -48.22
C PHE A 671 73.10 29.17 -49.07
N LYS A 672 72.70 28.66 -50.24
CA LYS A 672 71.64 29.28 -51.04
C LYS A 672 70.31 29.31 -50.30
N ILE A 673 69.95 28.24 -49.59
CA ILE A 673 68.74 28.18 -48.75
C ILE A 673 68.83 29.20 -47.61
N ILE A 674 69.98 29.26 -46.93
CA ILE A 674 70.26 30.22 -45.85
C ILE A 674 70.10 31.66 -46.36
N ARG A 675 70.75 32.00 -47.47
CA ARG A 675 70.72 33.34 -48.06
C ARG A 675 69.32 33.75 -48.53
N ASP A 676 68.60 32.86 -49.22
CA ASP A 676 67.35 33.22 -49.88
C ASP A 676 66.15 33.16 -48.92
N SER A 677 66.17 32.25 -47.94
CA SER A 677 65.03 32.04 -47.03
C SER A 677 65.27 32.50 -45.58
N ILE A 678 66.49 32.41 -45.05
CA ILE A 678 66.78 32.70 -43.64
C ILE A 678 67.21 34.15 -43.46
N TYR A 679 68.15 34.67 -44.26
CA TYR A 679 68.63 36.06 -44.13
C TYR A 679 67.50 37.11 -44.14
N PRO A 680 66.44 37.00 -44.96
CA PRO A 680 65.32 37.95 -44.90
C PRO A 680 64.59 37.98 -43.55
N LEU A 681 64.63 36.88 -42.77
CA LEU A 681 64.05 36.76 -41.42
C LEU A 681 65.02 37.20 -40.31
N LEU A 682 66.29 37.45 -40.63
CA LEU A 682 67.25 38.01 -39.68
C LEU A 682 67.22 39.55 -39.69
N ASN A 683 66.72 40.15 -40.77
CA ASN A 683 66.35 41.56 -40.82
C ASN A 683 65.03 41.79 -40.06
N LYS A 684 65.10 41.82 -38.74
CA LYS A 684 63.94 42.03 -37.85
C LYS A 684 64.20 43.16 -36.85
N ALA A 685 63.11 43.71 -36.34
CA ALA A 685 63.09 44.59 -35.19
C ALA A 685 62.27 43.92 -34.09
N GLU A 686 62.90 43.70 -32.94
CA GLU A 686 62.24 43.23 -31.72
C GLU A 686 61.90 44.45 -30.87
N LEU A 687 60.63 44.63 -30.57
CA LEU A 687 60.12 45.69 -29.75
C LEU A 687 59.67 45.12 -28.41
N THR A 688 60.25 45.64 -27.33
CA THR A 688 59.80 45.35 -25.96
C THR A 688 59.14 46.59 -25.38
N PHE A 689 57.84 46.50 -25.12
CA PHE A 689 57.04 47.52 -24.47
C PHE A 689 57.08 47.28 -22.96
N ASN A 690 57.66 48.21 -22.22
CA ASN A 690 57.63 48.23 -20.75
C ASN A 690 56.62 49.28 -20.31
N MET A 691 55.67 48.86 -19.48
CA MET A 691 54.50 49.64 -19.14
C MET A 691 54.21 49.53 -17.64
N THR A 692 53.59 50.57 -17.09
CA THR A 692 53.20 50.66 -15.69
C THR A 692 51.70 50.98 -15.58
N ARG A 693 51.03 50.42 -14.58
CA ARG A 693 49.65 50.79 -14.23
C ARG A 693 49.65 52.03 -13.34
N PRO A 694 49.14 53.19 -13.81
CA PRO A 694 49.26 54.45 -13.06
C PRO A 694 48.46 54.46 -11.74
N ASP A 695 47.36 53.70 -11.66
CA ASP A 695 46.45 53.67 -10.50
C ASP A 695 46.87 52.67 -9.41
N MET A 696 48.10 52.17 -9.46
CA MET A 696 48.58 51.08 -8.60
C MET A 696 49.89 51.47 -7.90
N ALA A 697 49.82 51.71 -6.59
CA ALA A 697 50.97 52.12 -5.79
C ALA A 697 51.92 50.95 -5.48
N ASP A 698 51.35 49.81 -5.07
CA ASP A 698 52.09 48.60 -4.71
C ASP A 698 52.55 47.84 -5.96
N GLU A 699 53.67 47.11 -5.86
CA GLU A 699 54.20 46.31 -6.97
C GLU A 699 53.25 45.16 -7.37
N ILE A 700 52.57 44.59 -6.37
CA ILE A 700 51.59 43.52 -6.53
C ILE A 700 50.37 43.88 -5.68
N THR A 701 49.20 43.93 -6.32
CA THR A 701 47.92 44.14 -5.66
C THR A 701 47.07 42.91 -5.86
N VAL A 702 46.53 42.43 -4.76
CA VAL A 702 45.68 41.24 -4.72
C VAL A 702 44.24 41.69 -4.70
N ASN A 703 43.60 41.68 -5.88
CA ASN A 703 42.19 42.02 -6.01
C ASN A 703 41.33 40.84 -5.52
N LYS A 704 40.48 41.11 -4.55
CA LYS A 704 39.54 40.15 -3.94
C LYS A 704 38.13 40.50 -4.36
N GLU A 705 37.54 39.68 -5.22
CA GLU A 705 36.16 39.83 -5.67
C GLU A 705 35.29 38.79 -4.95
N VAL A 706 34.27 39.26 -4.21
CA VAL A 706 33.32 38.38 -3.53
C VAL A 706 32.25 37.94 -4.51
N ARG A 707 32.00 36.62 -4.59
CA ARG A 707 30.97 36.03 -5.44
C ARG A 707 29.70 35.71 -4.62
N PRO A 708 28.67 36.59 -4.60
CA PRO A 708 27.49 36.40 -3.76
C PRO A 708 26.59 35.25 -4.21
N ASP A 709 26.50 35.02 -5.52
CA ASP A 709 25.83 33.88 -6.15
C ASP A 709 26.49 32.56 -5.72
N TYR A 710 27.82 32.51 -5.74
CA TYR A 710 28.59 31.35 -5.30
C TYR A 710 28.37 31.07 -3.80
N ALA A 711 28.42 32.11 -2.96
CA ALA A 711 28.14 31.97 -1.52
C ALA A 711 26.73 31.43 -1.25
N LYS A 712 25.73 31.83 -2.06
CA LYS A 712 24.38 31.26 -2.02
C LYS A 712 24.38 29.78 -2.42
N ALA A 713 25.13 29.41 -3.47
CA ALA A 713 25.24 28.03 -3.91
C ALA A 713 25.86 27.12 -2.83
N LEU A 714 26.87 27.60 -2.10
CA LEU A 714 27.47 26.87 -0.98
C LEU A 714 26.48 26.62 0.16
N LYS A 715 25.63 27.61 0.49
CA LYS A 715 24.55 27.41 1.47
C LYS A 715 23.55 26.35 1.00
N LEU A 716 23.11 26.42 -0.25
CA LEU A 716 22.21 25.42 -0.85
C LEU A 716 22.82 24.02 -0.81
N LEU A 717 24.12 23.89 -1.11
CA LEU A 717 24.86 22.63 -1.02
C LEU A 717 24.88 22.08 0.41
N GLN A 718 25.19 22.92 1.40
CA GLN A 718 25.18 22.55 2.82
C GLN A 718 23.78 22.17 3.34
N ASP A 719 22.74 22.81 2.81
CA ASP A 719 21.33 22.52 3.14
C ASP A 719 20.77 21.34 2.33
N ARG A 720 21.61 20.67 1.53
CA ARG A 720 21.31 19.47 0.71
C ARG A 720 20.36 19.73 -0.45
N GLU A 721 20.24 20.98 -0.87
CA GLU A 721 19.53 21.37 -2.09
C GLU A 721 20.45 21.26 -3.32
N TYR A 722 20.95 20.04 -3.57
CA TYR A 722 22.03 19.78 -4.52
C TYR A 722 21.72 20.26 -5.95
N TRP A 723 20.48 20.06 -6.42
CA TRP A 723 20.08 20.52 -7.75
C TRP A 723 20.12 22.04 -7.90
N LYS A 724 19.67 22.79 -6.89
CA LYS A 724 19.71 24.26 -6.91
C LYS A 724 21.13 24.78 -6.74
N ALA A 725 21.96 24.07 -5.96
CA ALA A 725 23.37 24.38 -5.85
C ALA A 725 24.10 24.16 -7.19
N LEU A 726 23.85 23.04 -7.87
CA LEU A 726 24.47 22.68 -9.13
C LEU A 726 24.12 23.66 -10.26
N ASP A 727 22.91 24.19 -10.31
CA ASP A 727 22.51 25.21 -11.30
C ASP A 727 23.48 26.40 -11.29
N ILE A 728 23.85 26.88 -10.10
CA ILE A 728 24.80 27.99 -9.93
C ILE A 728 26.25 27.50 -10.08
N LEU A 729 26.60 26.38 -9.43
CA LEU A 729 27.96 25.82 -9.41
C LEU A 729 28.42 25.32 -10.78
N SER A 730 27.51 24.97 -11.70
CA SER A 730 27.84 24.53 -13.06
C SER A 730 28.65 25.56 -13.85
N ASN A 731 28.51 26.85 -13.54
CA ASN A 731 29.30 27.94 -14.14
C ASN A 731 30.75 27.98 -13.64
N TYR A 732 31.07 27.21 -12.59
CA TYR A 732 32.36 27.21 -11.89
C TYR A 732 32.89 25.77 -11.82
N PRO A 733 33.71 25.30 -12.78
CA PRO A 733 34.26 23.94 -12.74
C PRO A 733 35.40 23.85 -11.71
N ASP A 734 35.05 23.88 -10.43
CA ASP A 734 35.97 23.87 -9.28
C ASP A 734 35.67 22.74 -8.29
N TYR A 735 36.37 22.74 -7.16
CA TYR A 735 36.26 21.71 -6.12
C TYR A 735 34.83 21.57 -5.55
N ASN A 736 34.11 22.67 -5.30
CA ASN A 736 32.77 22.60 -4.70
C ASN A 736 31.74 22.04 -5.70
N THR A 737 31.96 22.27 -7.00
CA THR A 737 31.18 21.63 -8.07
C THR A 737 31.45 20.14 -8.12
N ALA A 738 32.71 19.71 -8.00
CA ALA A 738 33.05 18.29 -7.87
C ALA A 738 32.40 17.67 -6.63
N LEU A 739 32.49 18.35 -5.47
CA LEU A 739 31.84 17.93 -4.23
C LEU A 739 30.32 17.77 -4.40
N CYS A 740 29.66 18.73 -5.04
CA CYS A 740 28.22 18.66 -5.33
C CYS A 740 27.88 17.43 -6.18
N LEU A 741 28.67 17.14 -7.23
CA LEU A 741 28.50 15.95 -8.06
C LEU A 741 28.71 14.64 -7.26
N VAL A 742 29.69 14.59 -6.36
CA VAL A 742 29.91 13.44 -5.45
C VAL A 742 28.70 13.22 -4.53
N CYS A 743 28.17 14.29 -3.93
CA CYS A 743 26.97 14.23 -3.07
C CYS A 743 25.74 13.73 -3.83
N MET A 744 25.62 14.04 -5.12
CA MET A 744 24.53 13.57 -5.98
C MET A 744 24.74 12.16 -6.53
N GLY A 745 25.91 11.54 -6.31
CA GLY A 745 26.24 10.21 -6.82
C GLY A 745 26.73 10.19 -8.27
N TYR A 746 27.02 11.34 -8.89
CA TYR A 746 27.59 11.45 -10.24
C TYR A 746 29.11 11.22 -10.22
N ASN A 747 29.53 10.06 -9.72
CA ASN A 747 30.92 9.73 -9.41
C ASN A 747 31.87 9.88 -10.61
N ALA A 748 31.48 9.40 -11.80
CA ALA A 748 32.32 9.48 -13.00
C ALA A 748 32.58 10.93 -13.45
N LYS A 749 31.55 11.79 -13.43
CA LYS A 749 31.68 13.21 -13.78
C LYS A 749 32.49 13.98 -12.73
N ALA A 750 32.32 13.63 -11.46
CA ALA A 750 33.10 14.21 -10.39
C ALA A 750 34.59 13.88 -10.55
N LEU A 751 34.94 12.63 -10.89
CA LEU A 751 36.32 12.21 -11.12
C LEU A 751 36.95 12.94 -12.30
N GLU A 752 36.25 13.02 -13.44
CA GLU A 752 36.72 13.74 -14.63
C GLU A 752 37.01 15.23 -14.34
N LEU A 753 36.19 15.85 -13.49
CA LEU A 753 36.41 17.22 -13.06
C LEU A 753 37.62 17.31 -12.11
N LEU A 754 37.71 16.42 -11.11
CA LEU A 754 38.82 16.39 -10.16
C LEU A 754 40.17 16.24 -10.89
N ASP A 755 40.27 15.39 -11.91
CA ASP A 755 41.49 15.17 -12.70
C ASP A 755 41.99 16.42 -13.45
N LYS A 756 41.12 17.39 -13.69
CA LYS A 756 41.48 18.70 -14.30
C LYS A 756 41.87 19.74 -13.24
N LEU A 757 41.60 19.48 -11.96
CA LEU A 757 41.86 20.41 -10.85
C LEU A 757 43.24 20.19 -10.23
N LYS A 758 43.76 21.24 -9.61
CA LYS A 758 45.03 21.19 -8.85
C LYS A 758 44.89 20.24 -7.66
N GLU A 759 45.96 19.49 -7.39
CA GLU A 759 46.08 18.66 -6.19
C GLU A 759 46.00 19.51 -4.92
N THR A 760 45.05 19.18 -4.06
CA THR A 760 44.84 19.73 -2.73
C THR A 760 44.41 18.60 -1.79
N SER A 761 44.53 18.80 -0.47
CA SER A 761 44.06 17.80 0.50
C SER A 761 42.59 17.41 0.26
N ASN A 762 41.72 18.40 0.02
CA ASN A 762 40.29 18.16 -0.18
C ASN A 762 39.99 17.40 -1.48
N THR A 763 40.71 17.67 -2.58
CA THR A 763 40.54 16.91 -3.83
C THR A 763 40.98 15.46 -3.69
N GLU A 764 42.10 15.20 -3.01
CA GLU A 764 42.58 13.84 -2.72
C GLU A 764 41.61 13.09 -1.79
N TYR A 765 41.03 13.79 -0.82
CA TYR A 765 40.01 13.22 0.06
C TYR A 765 38.77 12.74 -0.71
N LEU A 766 38.28 13.55 -1.67
CA LEU A 766 37.16 13.14 -2.53
C LEU A 766 37.53 12.02 -3.50
N ARG A 767 38.78 11.98 -4.01
CA ARG A 767 39.27 10.85 -4.82
C ARG A 767 39.28 9.56 -4.02
N ALA A 768 39.69 9.61 -2.75
CA ALA A 768 39.64 8.44 -1.86
C ALA A 768 38.21 7.90 -1.74
N ILE A 769 37.23 8.77 -1.48
CA ILE A 769 35.80 8.39 -1.42
C ILE A 769 35.32 7.79 -2.75
N LEU A 770 35.67 8.41 -3.88
CA LEU A 770 35.29 7.90 -5.20
C LEU A 770 35.92 6.53 -5.51
N ALA A 771 37.16 6.29 -5.09
CA ALA A 771 37.83 5.00 -5.22
C ALA A 771 37.16 3.92 -4.36
N ILE A 772 36.74 4.25 -3.13
CA ILE A 772 35.93 3.34 -2.28
C ILE A 772 34.63 2.96 -2.99
N ARG A 773 33.92 3.95 -3.56
CA ARG A 773 32.69 3.70 -4.32
C ARG A 773 32.90 2.90 -5.60
N ALA A 774 34.10 2.97 -6.18
CA ALA A 774 34.51 2.16 -7.32
C ALA A 774 35.03 0.77 -6.92
N ASN A 775 35.03 0.44 -5.62
CA ASN A 775 35.55 -0.81 -5.06
C ASN A 775 37.06 -1.02 -5.33
N ASP A 776 37.83 0.08 -5.46
CA ASP A 776 39.28 0.11 -5.62
C ASP A 776 39.92 0.58 -4.30
N GLU A 777 40.05 -0.35 -3.35
CA GLU A 777 40.53 -0.07 -1.99
C GLU A 777 42.00 0.40 -1.99
N ASN A 778 42.83 -0.10 -2.91
CA ASN A 778 44.24 0.27 -2.99
C ASN A 778 44.43 1.75 -3.35
N LYS A 779 43.74 2.24 -4.38
CA LYS A 779 43.79 3.67 -4.73
C LYS A 779 43.14 4.53 -3.65
N ALA A 780 42.09 4.03 -3.00
CA ALA A 780 41.45 4.75 -1.91
C ALA A 780 42.42 5.03 -0.75
N ILE A 781 43.22 4.04 -0.35
CA ILE A 781 44.23 4.19 0.70
C ILE A 781 45.31 5.20 0.28
N GLN A 782 45.82 5.10 -0.95
CA GLN A 782 46.84 6.03 -1.46
C GLN A 782 46.35 7.49 -1.44
N HIS A 783 45.16 7.75 -1.98
CA HIS A 783 44.57 9.09 -1.98
C HIS A 783 44.26 9.59 -0.57
N LEU A 784 43.83 8.71 0.34
CA LEU A 784 43.55 9.07 1.73
C LEU A 784 44.82 9.47 2.50
N LEU A 785 45.89 8.69 2.37
CA LEU A 785 47.19 9.00 2.97
C LEU A 785 47.71 10.32 2.42
N ARG A 786 47.68 10.49 1.08
CA ARG A 786 48.09 11.72 0.42
C ARG A 786 47.29 12.96 0.88
N SER A 787 45.99 12.79 1.10
CA SER A 787 45.13 13.84 1.65
C SER A 787 45.55 14.26 3.06
N CYS A 788 45.94 13.31 3.91
CA CYS A 788 46.40 13.56 5.28
C CYS A 788 47.82 14.13 5.35
N GLU A 789 48.70 13.76 4.41
CA GLU A 789 50.01 14.40 4.23
C GLU A 789 49.87 15.90 3.92
N LEU A 790 48.92 16.26 3.05
CA LEU A 790 48.68 17.64 2.64
C LEU A 790 47.96 18.46 3.72
N ASP A 791 47.11 17.83 4.53
CA ASP A 791 46.40 18.46 5.65
C ASP A 791 46.17 17.42 6.78
N PRO A 792 46.95 17.48 7.87
CA PRO A 792 46.83 16.55 8.99
C PRO A 792 45.45 16.54 9.64
N THR A 793 44.63 17.59 9.47
CA THR A 793 43.29 17.63 10.07
C THR A 793 42.35 16.57 9.49
N LYS A 794 42.65 16.03 8.30
CA LYS A 794 41.87 14.95 7.65
C LYS A 794 41.97 13.62 8.40
N ALA A 795 43.06 13.38 9.14
CA ALA A 795 43.22 12.19 9.96
C ALA A 795 42.16 12.11 11.08
N TYR A 796 41.78 13.25 11.68
CA TYR A 796 40.70 13.31 12.67
C TYR A 796 39.31 13.12 12.06
N ARG A 797 39.14 13.42 10.77
CA ARG A 797 37.87 13.31 10.07
C ARG A 797 37.62 11.90 9.53
N ALA A 798 38.64 11.22 9.03
CA ALA A 798 38.53 9.90 8.41
C ALA A 798 37.74 8.86 9.25
N PRO A 799 37.87 8.79 10.58
CA PRO A 799 37.06 7.88 11.41
C PRO A 799 35.58 8.28 11.54
N LEU A 800 35.25 9.56 11.31
CA LEU A 800 33.88 10.10 11.39
C LEU A 800 33.12 9.94 10.07
N ASP A 801 33.85 9.84 8.95
CA ASP A 801 33.28 9.67 7.61
C ASP A 801 33.06 8.17 7.31
N PRO A 802 31.83 7.69 7.19
CA PRO A 802 31.56 6.24 7.30
C PRO A 802 31.92 5.40 6.10
N GLU A 803 32.08 6.02 4.92
CA GLU A 803 32.69 5.35 3.76
C GLU A 803 34.19 5.10 4.02
N ILE A 804 34.87 6.02 4.70
CA ILE A 804 36.29 5.93 5.00
C ILE A 804 36.56 5.14 6.29
N SER A 805 35.72 5.28 7.32
CA SER A 805 35.94 4.67 8.63
C SER A 805 35.94 3.13 8.57
N GLN A 806 35.15 2.55 7.66
CA GLN A 806 35.18 1.12 7.38
C GLN A 806 36.54 0.69 6.81
N LEU A 807 37.05 1.44 5.83
CA LEU A 807 38.37 1.20 5.23
C LEU A 807 39.50 1.34 6.26
N VAL A 808 39.45 2.39 7.07
CA VAL A 808 40.43 2.65 8.14
C VAL A 808 40.44 1.55 9.19
N SER A 809 39.25 1.07 9.59
CA SER A 809 39.13 -0.02 10.57
C SER A 809 39.61 -1.36 9.98
N LYS A 810 39.27 -1.65 8.72
CA LYS A 810 39.64 -2.90 8.02
C LYS A 810 41.15 -3.08 7.88
N TYR A 811 41.86 -1.99 7.58
CA TYR A 811 43.31 -2.01 7.32
C TYR A 811 44.16 -1.47 8.49
N GLY A 812 43.55 -1.12 9.62
CA GLY A 812 44.29 -0.64 10.79
C GLY A 812 45.05 0.68 10.56
N LEU A 813 44.56 1.55 9.68
CA LEU A 813 45.29 2.75 9.18
C LEU A 813 45.41 3.88 10.22
N HIS A 814 44.92 3.70 11.44
CA HIS A 814 44.87 4.77 12.46
C HIS A 814 46.24 5.34 12.80
N ASP A 815 47.28 4.51 12.85
CA ASP A 815 48.63 4.97 13.21
C ASP A 815 49.30 5.64 12.00
N GLN A 816 49.08 5.11 10.79
CA GLN A 816 49.61 5.65 9.54
C GLN A 816 49.01 7.02 9.15
N LEU A 817 47.74 7.26 9.50
CA LEU A 817 47.08 8.55 9.26
C LEU A 817 47.56 9.65 10.22
N ASN A 818 48.03 9.28 11.40
CA ASN A 818 48.51 10.22 12.43
C ASN A 818 50.03 10.43 12.41
N SER A 819 50.79 9.52 11.79
CA SER A 819 52.23 9.65 11.62
C SER A 819 52.55 10.66 10.53
N SER A 820 53.16 11.79 10.91
CA SER A 820 53.67 12.81 9.97
C SER A 820 54.98 12.40 9.28
N GLU A 821 55.40 11.12 9.38
CA GLU A 821 56.65 10.62 8.81
C GLU A 821 56.36 9.52 7.79
N ALA A 822 56.60 9.85 6.52
CA ALA A 822 56.55 8.92 5.42
C ALA A 822 57.70 7.90 5.51
N SER A 823 57.37 6.62 5.41
CA SER A 823 58.27 5.58 4.95
C SER A 823 57.58 4.82 3.82
N TYR A 824 58.03 5.06 2.59
CA TYR A 824 57.71 4.22 1.44
C TYR A 824 58.42 2.87 1.63
N ASP A 825 57.77 1.93 2.31
CA ASP A 825 58.12 0.52 2.17
C ASP A 825 56.82 -0.30 2.10
N LEU A 826 56.42 -0.63 0.88
CA LEU A 826 55.28 -1.50 0.58
C LEU A 826 55.67 -2.95 0.88
N GLY A 827 55.60 -3.33 2.16
CA GLY A 827 55.52 -4.72 2.57
C GLY A 827 54.07 -5.19 2.53
N LEU A 828 53.60 -5.64 1.37
CA LEU A 828 52.35 -6.40 1.27
C LEU A 828 52.53 -7.76 1.99
N PRO A 829 51.55 -8.24 2.78
CA PRO A 829 51.53 -9.63 3.19
C PRO A 829 51.15 -10.49 1.99
N ASP A 830 51.97 -11.49 1.68
CA ASP A 830 51.69 -12.51 0.67
C ASP A 830 50.36 -13.21 0.97
N ASP A 831 49.52 -13.32 -0.07
CA ASP A 831 48.35 -14.19 -0.17
C ASP A 831 48.79 -15.66 -0.15
N GLU A 832 49.27 -16.20 0.97
CA GLU A 832 49.31 -17.64 1.21
C GLU A 832 49.00 -18.01 2.66
N ASN A 833 48.01 -18.88 2.82
CA ASN A 833 47.41 -19.45 4.04
C ASN A 833 46.30 -18.56 4.63
N ILE A 834 45.05 -19.01 4.64
CA ILE A 834 44.59 -20.10 5.53
C ILE A 834 43.38 -20.82 4.90
N GLN A 835 43.48 -22.15 4.87
CA GLN A 835 42.37 -23.12 4.73
C GLN A 835 41.38 -23.04 5.89
#